data_AF-A0A9D7DL96-F1
#
_entry.id   AF-A0A9D7DL96-F1
#
_cell.length_a   1.000
_cell.length_b   1.000
_cell.length_c   1.000
_cell.angle_alpha   90.00
_cell.angle_beta   90.00
_cell.angle_gamma   90.00
#
_symmetry.space_group_name_H-M   'P 1'
#
loop_
_entity.id
_entity.type
_entity.pdbx_description
1 polymer ?
#
loop_
_entity_poly.entity_id
_entity_poly.type
_entity_poly.pdbx_seq_one_letter_code
_entity_poly.pdbx_strand_id
1 'polypeptide(L)'
;MERHERRQWAEYTITRGNNVWAQEDANGNNGTGASPTSATLDFDYAINLGGAPGTYQNAAITNLYYWNNIIHDVWYPYGFDEVSGNFQSNNYGRGGTGNDYVLADAQDGGGTNNANFATPADGATPRMQMYVWNLTTPNRDGDLDNGIIAHEYGHGISNRLVGNSVNCLTNAEQMGEGWSDWIGLMMTIEPGDQGIDRRGIGTYVLGQGVTGGGIRPAPYSTDFAQNSFTYAATNNTGTIAQPHGIGFVWCSILWEVTWELINTYGFDPDIYNGTGGNNIAMHLVIEGMKLTPCNPGFVDARNAILNADAALYGGVHQATMWNAFARRGLGVSASQGSTASRTDQTEAYDTPAPNNVGVSAVLTPVGSATIDCTGGTTTVSATVRNYGSLSQSNFPVRYRLDAGGWVTETYTATLASGASATFTFATPLVIAAAGAHTVTVSTALGGDSFAGNDQSVVNVTVNNTTPVTAPFLEGLAVATVPAPTGWRLENPDGLTTWTTSTPTGINCAASRVWSIDHYNYNGVGQEDRLVTPRISLANLTGSTLRFDRAFAPYGAGYYDAFRVDISNNCGASWNQLYYAAGTALATTAANTNAWAPSNCSQWQTQTIDVSAYNGQIVQIRFVAINAYGNWFYMDNVQLTGTSTLPVELLDLSATPVSDGISVDWITASEENSDRFEVEHSTDGQRWSRIGTLTAAGNSFTTTSYAFLDRTPATGTNYYRLFMVDRDATAEHSPIVAAEWKKTGMRCYPNPSDGSLWIDAPQDATIDVFDALGRNVSFSTLFAQDGLRRIALTSAVAGVHLVRIDTGHEVLMERVVVNAP
;
A
#
# COMPACT_ATOMS: atom_id res chain seq x y z
N MET A 1 5.00 -15.30 37.36
CA MET A 1 4.10 -16.18 36.59
C MET A 1 4.02 -17.50 37.32
N GLU A 2 2.82 -17.87 37.80
CA GLU A 2 2.56 -19.20 38.33
C GLU A 2 2.93 -20.22 37.24
N ARG A 3 3.71 -21.24 37.60
CA ARG A 3 4.15 -22.32 36.70
C ARG A 3 3.01 -22.73 35.78
N HIS A 4 3.20 -22.53 34.48
CA HIS A 4 2.33 -23.12 33.48
C HIS A 4 2.21 -24.62 33.82
N GLU A 5 0.98 -25.09 33.98
CA GLU A 5 0.59 -26.51 33.82
C GLU A 5 0.90 -27.58 34.88
N ARG A 6 1.57 -27.31 36.01
CA ARG A 6 1.70 -28.37 37.07
C ARG A 6 0.35 -28.92 37.59
N ARG A 7 -0.76 -28.21 37.39
CA ARG A 7 -2.12 -28.69 37.74
C ARG A 7 -2.77 -29.53 36.62
N GLN A 8 -2.25 -29.52 35.40
CA GLN A 8 -2.85 -30.13 34.20
C GLN A 8 -2.31 -31.53 33.87
N TRP A 9 -1.13 -31.88 34.41
CA TRP A 9 -0.61 -33.25 34.37
C TRP A 9 -1.40 -34.19 35.30
N ALA A 10 -2.10 -33.63 36.29
CA ALA A 10 -2.74 -34.39 37.38
C ALA A 10 -4.28 -34.45 37.26
N GLU A 11 -4.83 -34.22 36.08
CA GLU A 11 -6.29 -34.22 35.86
C GLU A 11 -6.90 -35.62 35.93
N TYR A 12 -6.09 -36.65 35.74
CA TYR A 12 -6.49 -38.05 35.76
C TYR A 12 -5.67 -38.83 36.80
N THR A 13 -6.22 -39.93 37.29
CA THR A 13 -5.54 -40.88 38.19
C THR A 13 -4.77 -41.96 37.41
N ILE A 14 -4.45 -41.68 36.15
CA ILE A 14 -3.64 -42.50 35.25
C ILE A 14 -2.63 -41.58 34.53
N THR A 15 -1.70 -42.14 33.75
CA THR A 15 -0.75 -41.41 32.89
C THR A 15 -1.43 -40.73 31.70
N ARG A 16 -2.37 -39.82 31.98
CA ARG A 16 -3.12 -39.00 31.03
C ARG A 16 -3.25 -37.58 31.58
N GLY A 17 -3.13 -36.60 30.72
CA GLY A 17 -3.36 -35.18 31.04
C GLY A 17 -3.72 -34.39 29.79
N ASN A 18 -3.56 -33.08 29.87
CA ASN A 18 -3.82 -32.19 28.74
C ASN A 18 -2.87 -32.44 27.55
N ASN A 19 -1.62 -32.82 27.81
CA ASN A 19 -0.56 -32.78 26.79
C ASN A 19 -0.30 -34.17 26.17
N VAL A 20 -0.57 -35.24 26.94
CA VAL A 20 -0.27 -36.62 26.54
C VAL A 20 -1.17 -37.62 27.26
N TRP A 21 -1.45 -38.73 26.59
CA TRP A 21 -1.92 -39.97 27.18
C TRP A 21 -0.92 -41.08 26.86
N ALA A 22 -0.19 -41.53 27.88
CA ALA A 22 0.75 -42.63 27.76
C ALA A 22 0.10 -43.96 28.18
N GLN A 23 0.30 -45.00 27.38
CA GLN A 23 -0.30 -46.31 27.56
C GLN A 23 0.63 -47.41 27.00
N GLU A 24 0.38 -48.64 27.39
CA GLU A 24 0.93 -49.84 26.74
C GLU A 24 0.30 -50.06 25.36
N ASP A 25 1.07 -50.54 24.39
CA ASP A 25 0.53 -51.17 23.16
C ASP A 25 1.37 -52.38 22.70
N ALA A 26 1.71 -53.29 23.62
CA ALA A 26 2.56 -54.45 23.32
C ALA A 26 1.94 -55.42 22.30
N ASN A 27 0.65 -55.27 22.00
CA ASN A 27 -0.02 -56.04 20.95
C ASN A 27 0.04 -55.36 19.55
N GLY A 28 0.46 -54.09 19.49
CA GLY A 28 0.71 -53.33 18.26
C GLY A 28 -0.54 -53.07 17.43
N ASN A 29 -1.71 -52.92 18.06
CA ASN A 29 -2.99 -52.75 17.35
C ASN A 29 -3.44 -51.28 17.23
N ASN A 30 -2.64 -50.34 17.74
CA ASN A 30 -2.95 -48.92 17.82
C ASN A 30 -4.23 -48.60 18.62
N GLY A 31 -4.66 -49.50 19.50
CA GLY A 31 -5.86 -49.40 20.31
C GLY A 31 -5.64 -48.63 21.61
N THR A 32 -6.53 -48.88 22.59
CA THR A 32 -6.34 -48.42 23.97
C THR A 32 -5.76 -49.56 24.79
N GLY A 33 -4.58 -49.35 25.37
CA GLY A 33 -3.94 -50.32 26.25
C GLY A 33 -3.93 -49.89 27.72
N ALA A 34 -3.10 -50.56 28.51
CA ALA A 34 -3.02 -50.30 29.94
C ALA A 34 -2.24 -49.00 30.25
N SER A 35 -2.78 -48.18 31.15
CA SER A 35 -2.05 -47.06 31.77
C SER A 35 -1.88 -47.34 33.28
N PRO A 36 -0.70 -47.05 33.86
CA PRO A 36 -0.52 -47.11 35.31
C PRO A 36 -1.55 -46.22 36.01
N THR A 37 -2.07 -46.67 37.15
CA THR A 37 -3.09 -45.94 37.92
C THR A 37 -2.67 -45.73 39.37
N SER A 38 -2.95 -44.53 39.89
CA SER A 38 -2.68 -44.17 41.28
C SER A 38 -3.71 -43.15 41.78
N ALA A 39 -4.49 -43.52 42.81
CA ALA A 39 -5.49 -42.64 43.41
C ALA A 39 -4.87 -41.48 44.21
N THR A 40 -3.64 -41.65 44.69
CA THR A 40 -2.87 -40.62 45.42
C THR A 40 -1.98 -39.80 44.50
N LEU A 41 -1.99 -40.08 43.19
CA LEU A 41 -1.10 -39.50 42.18
C LEU A 41 0.39 -39.76 42.47
N ASP A 42 0.67 -40.87 43.15
CA ASP A 42 2.02 -41.38 43.37
C ASP A 42 2.31 -42.48 42.35
N PHE A 43 3.15 -42.15 41.35
CA PHE A 43 3.51 -43.02 40.23
C PHE A 43 4.97 -43.51 40.36
N ASP A 44 5.40 -43.86 41.58
CA ASP A 44 6.71 -44.46 41.83
C ASP A 44 6.65 -45.99 41.66
N TYR A 45 7.15 -46.48 40.53
CA TYR A 45 7.19 -47.89 40.20
C TYR A 45 8.63 -48.40 40.09
N ALA A 46 8.89 -49.58 40.65
CA ALA A 46 10.20 -50.20 40.60
C ALA A 46 10.64 -50.53 39.16
N ILE A 47 11.88 -50.21 38.85
CA ILE A 47 12.54 -50.54 37.58
C ILE A 47 13.49 -51.73 37.75
N ASN A 48 13.47 -52.68 36.82
CA ASN A 48 14.36 -53.86 36.83
C ASN A 48 15.11 -54.02 35.51
N LEU A 49 16.18 -53.25 35.32
CA LEU A 49 17.00 -53.29 34.11
C LEU A 49 17.72 -54.63 33.86
N GLY A 50 17.77 -55.53 34.85
CA GLY A 50 18.30 -56.89 34.71
C GLY A 50 17.26 -57.90 34.19
N GLY A 51 15.98 -57.52 34.10
CA GLY A 51 14.87 -58.33 33.61
C GLY A 51 14.42 -57.95 32.20
N ALA A 52 13.43 -58.67 31.67
CA ALA A 52 12.82 -58.35 30.38
C ALA A 52 11.96 -57.06 30.47
N PRO A 53 11.87 -56.23 29.41
CA PRO A 53 11.10 -54.98 29.39
C PRO A 53 9.67 -55.06 29.94
N GLY A 54 8.93 -56.10 29.60
CA GLY A 54 7.57 -56.30 30.11
C GLY A 54 7.45 -56.45 31.63
N THR A 55 8.55 -56.62 32.37
CA THR A 55 8.55 -56.74 33.84
C THR A 55 8.53 -55.41 34.57
N TYR A 56 8.77 -54.28 33.88
CA TYR A 56 8.80 -52.93 34.45
C TYR A 56 7.97 -51.93 33.64
N GLN A 57 6.93 -52.43 32.96
CA GLN A 57 6.08 -51.65 32.05
C GLN A 57 5.46 -50.39 32.70
N ASN A 58 5.03 -50.45 33.96
CA ASN A 58 4.49 -49.26 34.63
C ASN A 58 5.53 -48.14 34.79
N ALA A 59 6.79 -48.49 35.06
CA ALA A 59 7.87 -47.51 35.15
C ALA A 59 8.18 -46.90 33.77
N ALA A 60 8.19 -47.73 32.71
CA ALA A 60 8.40 -47.28 31.33
C ALA A 60 7.30 -46.31 30.87
N ILE A 61 6.02 -46.66 31.04
CA ILE A 61 4.88 -45.78 30.67
C ILE A 61 4.91 -44.48 31.48
N THR A 62 5.28 -44.54 32.76
CA THR A 62 5.39 -43.34 33.60
C THR A 62 6.54 -42.44 33.13
N ASN A 63 7.69 -43.00 32.72
CA ASN A 63 8.79 -42.22 32.15
C ASN A 63 8.38 -41.56 30.82
N LEU A 64 7.71 -42.31 29.93
CA LEU A 64 7.20 -41.78 28.66
C LEU A 64 6.22 -40.62 28.89
N TYR A 65 5.30 -40.77 29.85
CA TYR A 65 4.37 -39.72 30.27
C TYR A 65 5.12 -38.48 30.78
N TYR A 66 6.07 -38.68 31.70
CA TYR A 66 6.86 -37.60 32.28
C TYR A 66 7.61 -36.80 31.21
N TRP A 67 8.31 -37.49 30.30
CA TRP A 67 9.12 -36.83 29.28
C TRP A 67 8.30 -36.08 28.25
N ASN A 68 7.18 -36.64 27.77
CA ASN A 68 6.29 -35.92 26.85
C ASN A 68 5.81 -34.59 27.48
N ASN A 69 5.43 -34.61 28.76
CA ASN A 69 5.03 -33.38 29.46
C ASN A 69 6.19 -32.41 29.69
N ILE A 70 7.39 -32.90 30.04
CA ILE A 70 8.57 -32.05 30.22
C ILE A 70 8.96 -31.38 28.90
N ILE A 71 8.99 -32.12 27.79
CA ILE A 71 9.31 -31.59 26.46
C ILE A 71 8.29 -30.53 26.07
N HIS A 72 6.98 -30.82 26.24
CA HIS A 72 5.92 -29.83 26.04
C HIS A 72 6.21 -28.52 26.79
N ASP A 73 6.40 -28.60 28.11
CA ASP A 73 6.57 -27.42 28.96
C ASP A 73 7.86 -26.65 28.68
N VAL A 74 8.93 -27.34 28.28
CA VAL A 74 10.21 -26.71 27.93
C VAL A 74 10.09 -25.91 26.64
N TRP A 75 9.45 -26.45 25.60
CA TRP A 75 9.38 -25.78 24.29
C TRP A 75 8.27 -24.73 24.19
N TYR A 76 7.26 -24.79 25.05
CA TYR A 76 6.19 -23.80 25.14
C TYR A 76 6.70 -22.34 25.21
N PRO A 77 7.58 -21.94 26.16
CA PRO A 77 8.09 -20.57 26.24
C PRO A 77 8.98 -20.15 25.06
N TYR A 78 9.53 -21.09 24.28
CA TYR A 78 10.31 -20.78 23.08
C TYR A 78 9.45 -20.66 21.82
N GLY A 79 8.13 -20.77 21.96
CA GLY A 79 7.18 -20.48 20.90
C GLY A 79 6.55 -21.70 20.25
N PHE A 80 6.68 -22.92 20.82
CA PHE A 80 5.78 -24.02 20.46
C PHE A 80 4.53 -23.99 21.36
N ASP A 81 3.71 -22.96 21.14
CA ASP A 81 2.50 -22.65 21.88
C ASP A 81 1.22 -23.07 21.12
N GLU A 82 0.05 -22.77 21.67
CA GLU A 82 -1.23 -23.19 21.09
C GLU A 82 -1.44 -22.61 19.68
N VAL A 83 -1.08 -21.34 19.46
CA VAL A 83 -1.20 -20.70 18.13
C VAL A 83 -0.26 -21.34 17.11
N SER A 84 0.89 -21.82 17.57
CA SER A 84 1.88 -22.50 16.75
C SER A 84 1.61 -24.00 16.59
N GLY A 85 0.46 -24.48 17.06
CA GLY A 85 0.01 -25.87 16.92
C GLY A 85 0.77 -26.83 17.82
N ASN A 86 0.91 -26.49 19.11
CA ASN A 86 1.37 -27.44 20.12
C ASN A 86 0.36 -28.58 20.35
N PHE A 87 0.73 -29.57 21.16
CA PHE A 87 -0.09 -30.77 21.38
C PHE A 87 -0.86 -30.67 22.69
N GLN A 88 -2.14 -30.31 22.61
CA GLN A 88 -2.98 -30.11 23.79
C GLN A 88 -4.43 -30.56 23.56
N SER A 89 -5.02 -31.23 24.55
CA SER A 89 -6.44 -31.54 24.51
C SER A 89 -7.29 -30.27 24.61
N ASN A 90 -6.85 -29.30 25.38
CA ASN A 90 -7.54 -28.05 25.64
C ASN A 90 -6.53 -26.88 25.61
N ASN A 91 -6.80 -25.93 24.72
CA ASN A 91 -5.96 -24.75 24.50
C ASN A 91 -6.36 -23.55 25.37
N TYR A 92 -7.36 -23.72 26.25
CA TYR A 92 -7.85 -22.69 27.18
C TYR A 92 -8.24 -21.35 26.51
N GLY A 93 -8.66 -21.40 25.24
CA GLY A 93 -9.02 -20.23 24.46
C GLY A 93 -7.86 -19.35 24.01
N ARG A 94 -6.62 -19.87 23.99
CA ARG A 94 -5.40 -19.13 23.61
C ARG A 94 -5.04 -19.16 22.13
N GLY A 95 -5.85 -19.85 21.32
CA GLY A 95 -5.63 -20.02 19.89
C GLY A 95 -5.35 -21.47 19.51
N GLY A 96 -5.03 -21.70 18.25
CA GLY A 96 -4.84 -23.04 17.68
C GLY A 96 -6.10 -23.91 17.72
N THR A 97 -5.91 -25.18 17.38
CA THR A 97 -6.94 -26.21 17.38
C THR A 97 -6.56 -27.31 18.37
N GLY A 98 -7.22 -27.35 19.53
CA GLY A 98 -6.97 -28.40 20.53
C GLY A 98 -7.60 -29.75 20.18
N ASN A 99 -7.63 -30.65 21.16
CA ASN A 99 -7.95 -32.09 21.04
C ASN A 99 -6.85 -32.92 20.35
N ASP A 100 -5.60 -32.48 20.47
CA ASP A 100 -4.46 -33.10 19.83
C ASP A 100 -3.28 -33.38 20.79
N TYR A 101 -3.59 -33.76 22.02
CA TYR A 101 -2.63 -34.36 22.95
C TYR A 101 -1.90 -35.55 22.30
N VAL A 102 -0.67 -35.84 22.73
CA VAL A 102 0.09 -36.98 22.20
C VAL A 102 -0.48 -38.31 22.72
N LEU A 103 -0.81 -39.24 21.82
CA LEU A 103 -0.96 -40.66 22.18
C LEU A 103 0.41 -41.30 22.21
N ALA A 104 0.92 -41.66 23.38
CA ALA A 104 2.26 -42.19 23.54
C ALA A 104 2.20 -43.68 23.93
N ASP A 105 2.53 -44.55 22.97
CA ASP A 105 2.45 -45.99 23.11
C ASP A 105 3.82 -46.56 23.52
N ALA A 106 3.89 -47.06 24.75
CA ALA A 106 5.07 -47.67 25.33
C ALA A 106 5.16 -49.16 25.00
N GLN A 107 6.39 -49.65 24.82
CA GLN A 107 6.70 -51.04 24.48
C GLN A 107 5.84 -51.58 23.32
N ASP A 108 5.57 -50.73 22.34
CA ASP A 108 4.64 -51.01 21.25
C ASP A 108 5.10 -52.25 20.44
N GLY A 109 4.16 -53.18 20.24
CA GLY A 109 4.40 -54.47 19.60
C GLY A 109 4.47 -54.43 18.08
N GLY A 110 4.20 -53.28 17.46
CA GLY A 110 4.25 -53.05 16.03
C GLY A 110 5.67 -53.06 15.45
N GLY A 111 6.69 -52.95 16.30
CA GLY A 111 8.09 -52.92 15.88
C GLY A 111 9.11 -53.28 16.96
N THR A 112 10.38 -53.31 16.56
CA THR A 112 11.54 -53.39 17.47
C THR A 112 12.70 -52.59 16.87
N ASN A 113 13.65 -52.18 17.71
CA ASN A 113 14.85 -51.46 17.29
C ASN A 113 14.59 -50.16 16.53
N ASN A 114 13.51 -49.47 16.88
CA ASN A 114 13.14 -48.20 16.28
C ASN A 114 12.23 -47.42 17.24
N ALA A 115 11.76 -46.25 16.80
CA ALA A 115 10.59 -45.55 17.31
C ALA A 115 10.00 -44.74 16.14
N ASN A 116 8.82 -44.13 16.31
CA ASN A 116 8.31 -43.14 15.35
C ASN A 116 7.29 -42.20 15.98
N PHE A 117 7.02 -41.11 15.25
CA PHE A 117 6.00 -40.12 15.59
C PHE A 117 5.18 -39.72 14.38
N ALA A 118 3.87 -40.01 14.41
CA ALA A 118 2.91 -39.55 13.42
C ALA A 118 2.40 -38.16 13.78
N THR A 119 2.63 -37.18 12.90
CA THR A 119 2.21 -35.78 13.11
C THR A 119 1.08 -35.40 12.14
N PRO A 120 -0.20 -35.56 12.50
CA PRO A 120 -1.29 -35.00 11.72
C PRO A 120 -1.38 -33.47 11.94
N ALA A 121 -2.23 -32.82 11.13
CA ALA A 121 -2.49 -31.39 11.25
C ALA A 121 -3.00 -31.01 12.65
N ASP A 122 -2.89 -29.72 12.98
CA ASP A 122 -3.37 -29.14 14.23
C ASP A 122 -4.83 -29.55 14.52
N GLY A 123 -5.12 -29.94 15.76
CA GLY A 123 -6.44 -30.45 16.17
C GLY A 123 -6.70 -31.93 15.92
N ALA A 124 -5.77 -32.65 15.31
CA ALA A 124 -5.78 -34.10 15.22
C ALA A 124 -4.69 -34.71 16.11
N THR A 125 -5.04 -35.76 16.84
CA THR A 125 -4.18 -36.41 17.84
C THR A 125 -2.95 -37.08 17.21
N PRO A 126 -1.72 -36.62 17.47
CA PRO A 126 -0.50 -37.30 17.06
C PRO A 126 -0.27 -38.58 17.85
N ARG A 127 0.58 -39.46 17.33
CA ARG A 127 0.92 -40.72 17.98
C ARG A 127 2.43 -40.96 17.98
N MET A 128 2.99 -41.19 19.16
CA MET A 128 4.37 -41.63 19.38
C MET A 128 4.36 -43.12 19.70
N GLN A 129 5.17 -43.90 18.99
CA GLN A 129 5.30 -45.34 19.21
C GLN A 129 6.74 -45.67 19.59
N MET A 130 6.93 -46.11 20.84
CA MET A 130 8.23 -46.46 21.39
C MET A 130 8.40 -47.97 21.41
N TYR A 131 9.52 -48.48 20.89
CA TYR A 131 9.74 -49.92 20.77
C TYR A 131 10.82 -50.45 21.69
N VAL A 132 10.72 -51.75 21.98
CA VAL A 132 11.78 -52.53 22.61
C VAL A 132 12.93 -52.77 21.62
N TRP A 133 14.17 -52.71 22.12
CA TRP A 133 15.40 -52.95 21.39
C TRP A 133 16.01 -54.30 21.79
N ASN A 134 16.19 -55.19 20.82
CA ASN A 134 16.67 -56.56 21.02
C ASN A 134 18.15 -56.76 20.63
N LEU A 135 18.94 -55.68 20.69
CA LEU A 135 20.38 -55.67 20.38
C LEU A 135 21.29 -55.94 21.60
N THR A 136 20.69 -56.13 22.77
CA THR A 136 21.40 -56.41 24.03
C THR A 136 20.71 -57.54 24.81
N THR A 137 21.35 -58.06 25.86
CA THR A 137 20.76 -59.08 26.74
C THR A 137 20.89 -58.63 28.21
N PRO A 138 19.76 -58.44 28.93
CA PRO A 138 18.38 -58.44 28.42
C PRO A 138 18.14 -57.34 27.38
N ASN A 139 17.04 -57.45 26.62
CA ASN A 139 16.58 -56.39 25.71
C ASN A 139 16.45 -55.07 26.48
N ARG A 140 16.69 -53.94 25.80
CA ARG A 140 16.54 -52.61 26.37
C ARG A 140 15.26 -51.95 25.89
N ASP A 141 14.68 -51.12 26.74
CA ASP A 141 13.42 -50.46 26.48
C ASP A 141 13.65 -49.06 25.92
N GLY A 142 13.08 -48.75 24.75
CA GLY A 142 13.18 -47.42 24.14
C GLY A 142 12.54 -46.34 25.00
N ASP A 143 11.52 -46.70 25.79
CA ASP A 143 10.82 -45.82 26.74
C ASP A 143 11.71 -45.32 27.89
N LEU A 144 12.94 -45.81 28.00
CA LEU A 144 13.93 -45.38 29.00
C LEU A 144 15.11 -44.62 28.38
N ASP A 145 15.13 -44.45 27.05
CA ASP A 145 16.08 -43.59 26.36
C ASP A 145 15.45 -42.23 26.08
N ASN A 146 15.63 -41.30 27.02
CA ASN A 146 15.00 -39.98 26.97
C ASN A 146 15.40 -39.17 25.73
N GLY A 147 16.57 -39.45 25.15
CA GLY A 147 17.00 -38.83 23.89
C GLY A 147 16.14 -39.28 22.71
N ILE A 148 15.73 -40.56 22.67
CA ILE A 148 14.81 -41.08 21.65
C ILE A 148 13.41 -40.48 21.84
N ILE A 149 12.89 -40.40 23.07
CA ILE A 149 11.57 -39.79 23.33
C ILE A 149 11.54 -38.33 22.85
N ALA A 150 12.59 -37.56 23.17
CA ALA A 150 12.73 -36.18 22.74
C ALA A 150 12.92 -36.05 21.21
N HIS A 151 13.65 -36.97 20.57
CA HIS A 151 13.76 -37.04 19.11
C HIS A 151 12.40 -37.22 18.46
N GLU A 152 11.61 -38.20 18.91
CA GLU A 152 10.29 -38.46 18.35
C GLU A 152 9.35 -37.26 18.51
N TYR A 153 9.34 -36.63 19.68
CA TYR A 153 8.55 -35.40 19.88
C TYR A 153 9.04 -34.26 18.96
N GLY A 154 10.35 -34.21 18.67
CA GLY A 154 10.94 -33.26 17.74
C GLY A 154 10.41 -33.37 16.30
N HIS A 155 9.97 -34.56 15.87
CA HIS A 155 9.25 -34.70 14.60
C HIS A 155 7.90 -33.98 14.66
N GLY A 156 7.20 -34.08 15.79
CA GLY A 156 5.97 -33.33 16.03
C GLY A 156 6.17 -31.82 15.91
N ILE A 157 7.17 -31.28 16.63
CA ILE A 157 7.50 -29.85 16.62
C ILE A 157 7.86 -29.40 15.20
N SER A 158 8.82 -30.06 14.55
CA SER A 158 9.31 -29.61 13.24
C SER A 158 8.25 -29.71 12.13
N ASN A 159 7.41 -30.75 12.12
CA ASN A 159 6.32 -30.88 11.14
C ASN A 159 5.18 -29.88 11.36
N ARG A 160 4.88 -29.49 12.61
CA ARG A 160 3.88 -28.44 12.88
C ARG A 160 4.39 -27.06 12.47
N LEU A 161 5.65 -26.75 12.76
CA LEU A 161 6.20 -25.41 12.57
C LEU A 161 6.66 -25.11 11.14
N VAL A 162 7.40 -26.02 10.48
CA VAL A 162 8.00 -25.72 9.17
C VAL A 162 6.93 -25.59 8.09
N GLY A 163 6.93 -24.46 7.38
CA GLY A 163 5.95 -24.15 6.34
C GLY A 163 4.50 -24.07 6.85
N ASN A 164 4.29 -24.06 8.18
CA ASN A 164 2.99 -24.11 8.83
C ASN A 164 2.10 -25.25 8.29
N SER A 165 2.70 -26.41 8.00
CA SER A 165 2.03 -27.56 7.39
C SER A 165 2.83 -28.85 7.59
N VAL A 166 2.13 -29.94 7.92
CA VAL A 166 2.72 -31.25 8.23
C VAL A 166 3.29 -32.00 7.01
N ASN A 167 3.16 -31.45 5.79
CA ASN A 167 3.65 -32.07 4.56
C ASN A 167 4.87 -31.36 3.96
N CYS A 168 5.60 -30.60 4.77
CA CYS A 168 6.68 -29.72 4.31
C CYS A 168 8.09 -30.31 4.44
N LEU A 169 8.25 -31.46 5.09
CA LEU A 169 9.55 -32.12 5.31
C LEU A 169 9.63 -33.46 4.56
N THR A 170 9.22 -33.45 3.30
CA THR A 170 9.16 -34.66 2.44
C THR A 170 10.17 -34.63 1.28
N ASN A 171 10.85 -33.51 1.09
CA ASN A 171 11.77 -33.30 -0.01
C ASN A 171 13.14 -33.98 0.22
N ALA A 172 14.01 -33.94 -0.80
CA ALA A 172 15.24 -34.71 -0.78
C ALA A 172 16.24 -34.21 0.27
N GLU A 173 16.26 -32.90 0.55
CA GLU A 173 17.14 -32.27 1.54
C GLU A 173 16.48 -32.07 2.92
N GLN A 174 15.35 -32.71 3.19
CA GLN A 174 14.59 -32.42 4.41
C GLN A 174 15.42 -32.62 5.70
N MET A 175 15.23 -31.69 6.64
CA MET A 175 16.03 -31.56 7.87
C MET A 175 15.34 -32.07 9.14
N GLY A 176 14.12 -32.62 9.03
CA GLY A 176 13.28 -33.12 10.13
C GLY A 176 14.05 -33.99 11.11
N GLU A 177 14.77 -34.99 10.62
CA GLU A 177 15.62 -35.88 11.44
C GLU A 177 16.69 -35.12 12.23
N GLY A 178 17.22 -34.03 11.68
CA GLY A 178 18.27 -33.24 12.30
C GLY A 178 17.76 -32.32 13.40
N TRP A 179 16.59 -31.73 13.20
CA TRP A 179 15.92 -30.98 14.27
C TRP A 179 15.52 -31.87 15.43
N SER A 180 15.02 -33.08 15.14
CA SER A 180 14.69 -34.08 16.16
C SER A 180 15.91 -34.50 16.98
N ASP A 181 17.04 -34.84 16.34
CA ASP A 181 18.28 -35.15 17.06
C ASP A 181 18.74 -33.96 17.91
N TRP A 182 18.67 -32.74 17.36
CA TRP A 182 19.08 -31.52 18.07
C TRP A 182 18.18 -31.25 19.29
N ILE A 183 16.87 -31.43 19.17
CA ILE A 183 15.94 -31.35 20.31
C ILE A 183 16.32 -32.38 21.38
N GLY A 184 16.62 -33.62 20.98
CA GLY A 184 17.11 -34.66 21.90
C GLY A 184 18.39 -34.26 22.64
N LEU A 185 19.34 -33.64 21.94
CA LEU A 185 20.58 -33.13 22.56
C LEU A 185 20.29 -31.97 23.51
N MET A 186 19.46 -31.00 23.12
CA MET A 186 19.12 -29.85 23.97
C MET A 186 18.33 -30.26 25.22
N MET A 187 17.51 -31.29 25.14
CA MET A 187 16.77 -31.83 26.28
C MET A 187 17.66 -32.64 27.25
N THR A 188 18.87 -33.00 26.82
CA THR A 188 19.81 -33.83 27.60
C THR A 188 21.16 -33.14 27.84
N ILE A 189 21.30 -31.86 27.50
CA ILE A 189 22.52 -31.09 27.78
C ILE A 189 22.58 -30.71 29.27
N GLU A 190 23.75 -30.85 29.87
CA GLU A 190 23.93 -30.66 31.31
C GLU A 190 24.95 -29.54 31.62
N PRO A 191 24.84 -28.86 32.78
CA PRO A 191 25.88 -27.97 33.25
C PRO A 191 27.23 -28.68 33.35
N GLY A 192 28.23 -28.19 32.63
CA GLY A 192 29.59 -28.74 32.62
C GLY A 192 29.94 -29.54 31.36
N ASP A 193 28.95 -29.87 30.53
CA ASP A 193 29.18 -30.36 29.17
C ASP A 193 30.00 -29.33 28.36
N GLN A 194 30.70 -29.82 27.35
CA GLN A 194 31.49 -29.04 26.41
C GLN A 194 31.13 -29.38 24.96
N GLY A 195 31.31 -28.44 24.04
CA GLY A 195 31.05 -28.68 22.63
C GLY A 195 31.84 -29.82 22.02
N ILE A 196 33.05 -30.06 22.54
CA ILE A 196 33.93 -31.13 22.08
C ILE A 196 33.52 -32.53 22.60
N ASP A 197 32.61 -32.60 23.57
CA ASP A 197 32.17 -33.88 24.11
C ASP A 197 31.50 -34.73 23.04
N ARG A 198 31.62 -36.06 23.18
CA ARG A 198 31.05 -37.02 22.23
C ARG A 198 29.61 -37.34 22.63
N ARG A 199 28.65 -36.88 21.83
CA ARG A 199 27.21 -37.10 22.06
C ARG A 199 26.58 -37.99 21.00
N GLY A 200 26.46 -39.29 21.30
CA GLY A 200 25.78 -40.25 20.43
C GLY A 200 24.28 -40.36 20.72
N ILE A 201 23.48 -40.63 19.68
CA ILE A 201 22.02 -40.88 19.79
C ILE A 201 21.76 -42.37 20.01
N GLY A 202 20.86 -42.72 20.94
CA GLY A 202 20.46 -44.10 21.20
C GLY A 202 21.55 -44.96 21.87
N THR A 203 22.50 -44.35 22.59
CA THR A 203 23.61 -45.10 23.21
C THR A 203 23.11 -46.10 24.26
N TYR A 204 22.06 -45.75 25.01
CA TYR A 204 21.44 -46.64 25.97
C TYR A 204 20.88 -47.87 25.27
N VAL A 205 19.99 -47.73 24.28
CA VAL A 205 19.36 -48.91 23.64
C VAL A 205 20.38 -49.85 22.97
N LEU A 206 21.55 -49.33 22.58
CA LEU A 206 22.65 -50.09 21.97
C LEU A 206 23.63 -50.75 22.96
N GLY A 207 23.46 -50.60 24.27
CA GLY A 207 24.42 -51.20 25.20
C GLY A 207 25.70 -50.38 25.42
N GLN A 208 25.75 -49.14 24.91
CA GLN A 208 26.96 -48.32 24.90
C GLN A 208 27.04 -47.42 26.14
N GLY A 209 28.24 -46.93 26.45
CA GLY A 209 28.42 -45.85 27.42
C GLY A 209 27.94 -44.51 26.87
N VAL A 210 27.84 -43.49 27.73
CA VAL A 210 27.29 -42.16 27.39
C VAL A 210 28.05 -41.45 26.26
N THR A 211 29.34 -41.73 26.08
CA THR A 211 30.18 -41.21 24.97
C THR A 211 30.26 -42.14 23.76
N GLY A 212 29.36 -43.13 23.69
CA GLY A 212 29.27 -44.11 22.61
C GLY A 212 28.99 -43.48 21.24
N GLY A 213 29.15 -44.28 20.18
CA GLY A 213 28.93 -43.82 18.80
C GLY A 213 27.45 -43.59 18.48
N GLY A 214 26.54 -44.33 19.12
CA GLY A 214 25.12 -44.27 18.82
C GLY A 214 24.77 -44.82 17.43
N ILE A 215 23.60 -44.41 16.92
CA ILE A 215 23.03 -44.85 15.64
C ILE A 215 23.38 -43.95 14.44
N ARG A 216 24.00 -42.80 14.67
CA ARG A 216 24.34 -41.82 13.62
C ARG A 216 25.78 -42.05 13.10
N PRO A 217 26.16 -41.50 11.92
CA PRO A 217 27.49 -41.72 11.32
C PRO A 217 28.68 -41.36 12.23
N ALA A 218 28.51 -40.38 13.11
CA ALA A 218 29.45 -40.02 14.17
C ALA A 218 28.69 -39.44 15.38
N PRO A 219 29.28 -39.42 16.58
CA PRO A 219 28.72 -38.65 17.68
C PRO A 219 28.74 -37.15 17.34
N TYR A 220 27.75 -36.41 17.81
CA TYR A 220 27.75 -34.94 17.72
C TYR A 220 28.86 -34.37 18.61
N SER A 221 29.67 -33.50 18.04
CA SER A 221 30.82 -32.86 18.68
C SER A 221 31.32 -31.73 17.77
N THR A 222 31.81 -30.64 18.37
CA THR A 222 32.48 -29.53 17.65
C THR A 222 33.95 -29.81 17.34
N ASP A 223 34.49 -30.92 17.83
CA ASP A 223 35.79 -31.45 17.45
C ASP A 223 35.70 -32.23 16.13
N PHE A 224 36.32 -31.67 15.08
CA PHE A 224 36.37 -32.28 13.75
C PHE A 224 37.10 -33.63 13.73
N ALA A 225 37.92 -33.95 14.72
CA ALA A 225 38.50 -35.29 14.85
C ALA A 225 37.46 -36.35 15.25
N GLN A 226 36.37 -35.93 15.92
CA GLN A 226 35.23 -36.79 16.28
C GLN A 226 34.14 -36.76 15.22
N ASN A 227 33.83 -35.59 14.67
CA ASN A 227 32.80 -35.39 13.65
C ASN A 227 33.25 -34.37 12.60
N SER A 228 33.80 -34.87 11.50
CA SER A 228 34.32 -34.07 10.38
C SER A 228 33.29 -33.72 9.31
N PHE A 229 32.00 -34.03 9.51
CA PHE A 229 30.98 -33.85 8.48
C PHE A 229 30.59 -32.37 8.32
N THR A 230 30.58 -31.93 7.06
CA THR A 230 30.18 -30.59 6.61
C THR A 230 28.97 -30.69 5.69
N TYR A 231 28.44 -29.54 5.23
CA TYR A 231 27.28 -29.50 4.36
C TYR A 231 27.44 -30.38 3.11
N ALA A 232 28.63 -30.43 2.48
CA ALA A 232 28.84 -31.27 1.29
C ALA A 232 28.67 -32.78 1.54
N ALA A 233 28.69 -33.25 2.80
CA ALA A 233 28.44 -34.66 3.09
C ALA A 233 27.05 -35.12 2.63
N THR A 234 26.08 -34.20 2.59
CA THR A 234 24.73 -34.48 2.08
C THR A 234 24.74 -34.99 0.64
N ASN A 235 25.75 -34.63 -0.18
CA ASN A 235 25.95 -35.12 -1.55
C ASN A 235 26.37 -36.60 -1.64
N ASN A 236 26.86 -37.19 -0.55
CA ASN A 236 27.43 -38.54 -0.56
C ASN A 236 26.36 -39.61 -0.29
N THR A 237 25.68 -40.05 -1.34
CA THR A 237 24.64 -41.10 -1.26
C THR A 237 25.17 -42.48 -0.87
N GLY A 238 26.48 -42.71 -0.94
CA GLY A 238 27.09 -43.99 -0.59
C GLY A 238 27.31 -44.18 0.92
N THR A 239 27.44 -43.10 1.69
CA THR A 239 27.71 -43.16 3.14
C THR A 239 26.70 -42.39 3.99
N ILE A 240 25.92 -41.47 3.40
CA ILE A 240 24.93 -40.66 4.11
C ILE A 240 23.51 -41.08 3.70
N ALA A 241 22.86 -41.84 4.59
CA ALA A 241 21.50 -42.31 4.40
C ALA A 241 20.48 -41.17 4.27
N GLN A 242 19.39 -41.40 3.53
CA GLN A 242 18.23 -40.51 3.49
C GLN A 242 17.08 -41.12 4.30
N PRO A 243 16.36 -40.36 5.13
CA PRO A 243 16.65 -38.97 5.52
C PRO A 243 17.65 -38.83 6.67
N HIS A 244 17.83 -39.87 7.49
CA HIS A 244 18.56 -39.81 8.76
C HIS A 244 19.99 -39.24 8.67
N GLY A 245 20.74 -39.58 7.62
CA GLY A 245 22.09 -39.06 7.41
C GLY A 245 22.09 -37.58 7.03
N ILE A 246 21.07 -37.10 6.32
CA ILE A 246 20.89 -35.67 5.99
C ILE A 246 20.59 -34.90 7.27
N GLY A 247 19.64 -35.39 8.08
CA GLY A 247 19.36 -34.84 9.40
C GLY A 247 20.60 -34.79 10.29
N PHE A 248 21.43 -35.83 10.27
CA PHE A 248 22.69 -35.84 11.00
C PHE A 248 23.63 -34.70 10.61
N VAL A 249 23.74 -34.36 9.32
CA VAL A 249 24.55 -33.20 8.89
C VAL A 249 23.93 -31.91 9.41
N TRP A 250 22.61 -31.76 9.34
CA TRP A 250 21.90 -30.58 9.86
C TRP A 250 22.07 -30.40 11.37
N CYS A 251 21.85 -31.46 12.16
CA CYS A 251 22.06 -31.43 13.60
C CYS A 251 23.51 -31.10 13.96
N SER A 252 24.49 -31.61 13.20
CA SER A 252 25.91 -31.26 13.41
C SER A 252 26.15 -29.75 13.24
N ILE A 253 25.47 -29.12 12.27
CA ILE A 253 25.52 -27.66 12.05
C ILE A 253 24.85 -26.91 13.20
N LEU A 254 23.64 -27.30 13.61
CA LEU A 254 22.96 -26.66 14.74
C LEU A 254 23.71 -26.85 16.07
N TRP A 255 24.44 -27.95 16.24
CA TRP A 255 25.28 -28.18 17.40
C TRP A 255 26.44 -27.18 17.48
N GLU A 256 27.07 -26.84 16.35
CA GLU A 256 28.06 -25.75 16.31
C GLU A 256 27.44 -24.40 16.66
N VAL A 257 26.27 -24.09 16.11
CA VAL A 257 25.56 -22.84 16.41
C VAL A 257 25.27 -22.74 17.91
N THR A 258 24.79 -23.84 18.49
CA THR A 258 24.47 -23.94 19.92
C THR A 258 25.70 -23.68 20.78
N TRP A 259 26.82 -24.34 20.49
CA TRP A 259 28.04 -24.18 21.29
C TRP A 259 28.74 -22.85 21.07
N GLU A 260 28.72 -22.26 19.87
CA GLU A 260 29.23 -20.90 19.66
C GLU A 260 28.40 -19.87 20.46
N LEU A 261 27.07 -20.04 20.53
CA LEU A 261 26.23 -19.21 21.39
C LEU A 261 26.53 -19.45 22.88
N ILE A 262 26.65 -20.69 23.35
CA ILE A 262 27.00 -21.01 24.75
C ILE A 262 28.39 -20.46 25.10
N ASN A 263 29.38 -20.57 24.22
CA ASN A 263 30.72 -20.03 24.46
C ASN A 263 30.70 -18.50 24.55
N THR A 264 29.81 -17.84 23.82
CA THR A 264 29.68 -16.38 23.81
C THR A 264 28.90 -15.86 25.03
N TYR A 265 27.80 -16.51 25.38
CA TYR A 265 26.81 -16.00 26.35
C TYR A 265 26.73 -16.81 27.65
N GLY A 266 27.47 -17.91 27.76
CA GLY A 266 27.42 -18.85 28.88
C GLY A 266 26.27 -19.85 28.78
N PHE A 267 26.33 -20.90 29.59
CA PHE A 267 25.24 -21.86 29.78
C PHE A 267 24.37 -21.44 30.97
N ASP A 268 23.05 -21.49 30.82
CA ASP A 268 22.11 -21.25 31.90
C ASP A 268 21.35 -22.55 32.23
N PRO A 269 21.43 -23.05 33.49
CA PRO A 269 20.74 -24.27 33.90
C PRO A 269 19.21 -24.12 33.96
N ASP A 270 18.66 -22.90 33.95
CA ASP A 270 17.21 -22.72 33.80
C ASP A 270 16.82 -22.89 32.32
N ILE A 271 16.49 -24.11 31.93
CA ILE A 271 16.06 -24.42 30.55
C ILE A 271 14.70 -23.81 30.18
N TYR A 272 13.90 -23.33 31.15
CA TYR A 272 12.56 -22.80 30.87
C TYR A 272 12.58 -21.29 30.63
N ASN A 273 13.34 -20.54 31.44
CA ASN A 273 13.33 -19.07 31.44
C ASN A 273 14.73 -18.45 31.44
N GLY A 274 15.76 -19.25 31.25
CA GLY A 274 17.15 -18.78 31.22
C GLY A 274 17.42 -17.84 30.05
N THR A 275 18.55 -17.14 30.15
CA THR A 275 19.00 -16.18 29.13
C THR A 275 20.39 -16.53 28.57
N GLY A 276 20.88 -17.74 28.85
CA GLY A 276 22.16 -18.22 28.36
C GLY A 276 22.15 -18.53 26.86
N GLY A 277 23.31 -18.85 26.32
CA GLY A 277 23.47 -19.22 24.91
C GLY A 277 22.66 -20.45 24.51
N ASN A 278 22.44 -21.39 25.44
CA ASN A 278 21.54 -22.53 25.23
C ASN A 278 20.09 -22.08 25.04
N ASN A 279 19.58 -21.15 25.86
CA ASN A 279 18.21 -20.62 25.72
C ASN A 279 18.07 -19.77 24.45
N ILE A 280 19.09 -18.97 24.11
CA ILE A 280 19.13 -18.21 22.86
C ILE A 280 19.06 -19.16 21.66
N ALA A 281 19.85 -20.25 21.66
CA ALA A 281 19.81 -21.27 20.61
C ALA A 281 18.42 -21.92 20.50
N MET A 282 17.80 -22.28 21.63
CA MET A 282 16.42 -22.79 21.70
C MET A 282 15.42 -21.83 21.05
N HIS A 283 15.46 -20.56 21.42
CA HIS A 283 14.53 -19.56 20.89
C HIS A 283 14.73 -19.35 19.39
N LEU A 284 15.97 -19.20 18.94
CA LEU A 284 16.29 -18.90 17.54
C LEU A 284 16.00 -20.08 16.61
N VAL A 285 16.24 -21.32 17.04
CA VAL A 285 15.98 -22.50 16.22
C VAL A 285 14.47 -22.75 16.10
N ILE A 286 13.70 -22.65 17.18
CA ILE A 286 12.24 -22.83 17.14
C ILE A 286 11.56 -21.74 16.31
N GLU A 287 11.92 -20.47 16.53
CA GLU A 287 11.37 -19.39 15.71
C GLU A 287 11.87 -19.47 14.25
N GLY A 288 13.11 -19.93 14.05
CA GLY A 288 13.65 -20.22 12.73
C GLY A 288 12.86 -21.30 11.98
N MET A 289 12.35 -22.33 12.66
CA MET A 289 11.46 -23.34 12.02
C MET A 289 10.19 -22.69 11.48
N LYS A 290 9.56 -21.78 12.22
CA LYS A 290 8.34 -21.06 11.79
C LYS A 290 8.58 -20.20 10.55
N LEU A 291 9.77 -19.61 10.45
CA LEU A 291 10.18 -18.78 9.33
C LEU A 291 10.70 -19.59 8.13
N THR A 292 10.89 -20.90 8.30
CA THR A 292 11.40 -21.79 7.24
C THR A 292 10.26 -22.12 6.26
N PRO A 293 10.46 -21.95 4.94
CA PRO A 293 9.43 -22.25 3.94
C PRO A 293 9.15 -23.76 3.84
N CYS A 294 8.05 -24.11 3.17
CA CYS A 294 7.70 -25.50 2.90
C CYS A 294 8.67 -26.14 1.89
N ASN A 295 9.05 -27.41 2.11
CA ASN A 295 10.06 -28.14 1.34
C ASN A 295 11.41 -27.42 1.22
N PRO A 296 12.03 -27.04 2.35
CA PRO A 296 13.24 -26.21 2.38
C PRO A 296 14.51 -26.99 2.02
N GLY A 297 15.55 -26.26 1.62
CA GLY A 297 16.94 -26.72 1.72
C GLY A 297 17.65 -26.13 2.94
N PHE A 298 18.91 -26.50 3.16
CA PHE A 298 19.65 -26.06 4.36
C PHE A 298 19.89 -24.55 4.40
N VAL A 299 20.07 -23.93 3.22
CA VAL A 299 20.28 -22.48 3.10
C VAL A 299 19.01 -21.72 3.51
N ASP A 300 17.83 -22.23 3.15
CA ASP A 300 16.55 -21.68 3.58
C ASP A 300 16.42 -21.68 5.12
N ALA A 301 16.64 -22.83 5.76
CA ALA A 301 16.53 -22.94 7.22
C ALA A 301 17.60 -22.13 7.97
N ARG A 302 18.85 -22.08 7.47
CA ARG A 302 19.88 -21.17 8.01
C ARG A 302 19.39 -19.73 7.98
N ASN A 303 18.91 -19.27 6.81
CA ASN A 303 18.45 -17.91 6.65
C ASN A 303 17.24 -17.60 7.53
N ALA A 304 16.37 -18.58 7.76
CA ALA A 304 15.24 -18.47 8.68
C ALA A 304 15.68 -18.28 10.14
N ILE A 305 16.67 -19.04 10.61
CA ILE A 305 17.27 -18.87 11.95
C ILE A 305 17.95 -17.50 12.09
N LEU A 306 18.67 -17.05 11.05
CA LEU A 306 19.27 -15.71 11.04
C LEU A 306 18.18 -14.61 11.05
N ASN A 307 17.06 -14.81 10.35
CA ASN A 307 15.94 -13.87 10.39
C ASN A 307 15.24 -13.88 11.76
N ALA A 308 15.17 -15.01 12.45
CA ALA A 308 14.66 -15.07 13.83
C ALA A 308 15.51 -14.20 14.78
N ASP A 309 16.83 -14.21 14.64
CA ASP A 309 17.72 -13.31 15.42
C ASP A 309 17.51 -11.83 15.09
N ALA A 310 17.32 -11.51 13.81
CA ALA A 310 16.97 -10.15 13.40
C ALA A 310 15.64 -9.69 14.02
N ALA A 311 14.63 -10.57 14.08
CA ALA A 311 13.31 -10.26 14.60
C ALA A 311 13.27 -10.16 16.14
N LEU A 312 13.90 -11.11 16.83
CA LEU A 312 13.83 -11.24 18.29
C LEU A 312 14.86 -10.39 19.03
N TYR A 313 16.08 -10.27 18.47
CA TYR A 313 17.22 -9.66 19.14
C TYR A 313 17.88 -8.54 18.32
N GLY A 314 17.29 -8.13 17.20
CA GLY A 314 17.83 -7.06 16.36
C GLY A 314 19.13 -7.44 15.64
N GLY A 315 19.41 -8.73 15.48
CA GLY A 315 20.55 -9.22 14.70
C GLY A 315 21.88 -9.24 15.46
N VAL A 316 21.86 -9.16 16.79
CA VAL A 316 23.09 -9.09 17.60
C VAL A 316 23.87 -10.40 17.61
N HIS A 317 23.25 -11.53 17.28
CA HIS A 317 23.89 -12.85 17.28
C HIS A 317 24.36 -13.31 15.89
N GLN A 318 24.08 -12.54 14.82
CA GLN A 318 24.45 -12.87 13.43
C GLN A 318 25.91 -13.31 13.28
N ALA A 319 26.86 -12.54 13.83
CA ALA A 319 28.28 -12.84 13.66
C ALA A 319 28.67 -14.19 14.26
N THR A 320 28.18 -14.50 15.47
CA THR A 320 28.38 -15.79 16.14
C THR A 320 27.79 -16.93 15.32
N MET A 321 26.55 -16.78 14.85
CA MET A 321 25.88 -17.83 14.07
C MET A 321 26.52 -18.04 12.70
N TRP A 322 26.91 -16.98 12.00
CA TRP A 322 27.60 -17.10 10.70
C TRP A 322 28.93 -17.82 10.82
N ASN A 323 29.70 -17.59 11.89
CA ASN A 323 30.93 -18.34 12.16
C ASN A 323 30.64 -19.84 12.30
N ALA A 324 29.59 -20.21 13.04
CA ALA A 324 29.19 -21.61 13.22
C ALA A 324 28.72 -22.26 11.91
N PHE A 325 27.82 -21.59 11.17
CA PHE A 325 27.33 -22.09 9.89
C PHE A 325 28.46 -22.26 8.87
N ALA A 326 29.31 -21.23 8.72
CA ALA A 326 30.44 -21.26 7.81
C ALA A 326 31.44 -22.35 8.18
N ARG A 327 31.69 -22.59 9.47
CA ARG A 327 32.60 -23.64 9.95
C ARG A 327 32.23 -25.04 9.45
N ARG A 328 30.93 -25.31 9.24
CA ARG A 328 30.44 -26.57 8.66
C ARG A 328 29.98 -26.46 7.21
N GLY A 329 30.48 -25.48 6.47
CA GLY A 329 30.26 -25.40 5.02
C GLY A 329 28.91 -24.80 4.61
N LEU A 330 28.20 -24.15 5.52
CA LEU A 330 26.94 -23.45 5.24
C LEU A 330 27.09 -21.92 5.28
N GLY A 331 28.24 -21.43 4.82
CA GLY A 331 28.61 -20.01 4.72
C GLY A 331 27.81 -19.24 3.66
N VAL A 332 28.07 -17.94 3.52
CA VAL A 332 27.23 -17.01 2.74
C VAL A 332 27.02 -17.47 1.30
N SER A 333 28.09 -17.90 0.64
CA SER A 333 28.05 -18.36 -0.75
C SER A 333 27.64 -19.83 -0.93
N ALA A 334 27.26 -20.53 0.15
CA ALA A 334 26.74 -21.89 0.06
C ALA A 334 25.44 -21.89 -0.74
N SER A 335 25.28 -22.89 -1.60
CA SER A 335 24.08 -23.07 -2.43
C SER A 335 23.43 -24.39 -2.07
N GLN A 336 22.12 -24.37 -1.87
CA GLN A 336 21.34 -25.59 -1.67
C GLN A 336 20.92 -26.26 -2.98
N GLY A 337 21.12 -25.61 -4.13
CA GLY A 337 20.61 -26.12 -5.40
C GLY A 337 19.08 -26.30 -5.38
N SER A 338 18.60 -27.42 -5.90
CA SER A 338 17.19 -27.80 -5.89
C SER A 338 16.84 -28.57 -4.62
N THR A 339 15.78 -28.16 -3.92
CA THR A 339 15.31 -28.87 -2.71
C THR A 339 14.81 -30.30 -2.98
N ALA A 340 14.56 -30.64 -4.25
CA ALA A 340 14.20 -31.97 -4.71
C ALA A 340 15.41 -32.87 -5.03
N SER A 341 16.63 -32.32 -4.96
CA SER A 341 17.89 -33.04 -5.12
C SER A 341 18.70 -32.90 -3.84
N ARG A 342 19.57 -33.87 -3.59
CA ARG A 342 20.52 -33.84 -2.47
C ARG A 342 21.95 -34.06 -2.95
N THR A 343 22.22 -33.74 -4.21
CA THR A 343 23.52 -33.98 -4.86
C THR A 343 24.08 -32.77 -5.61
N ASP A 344 23.39 -31.64 -5.57
CA ASP A 344 23.70 -30.42 -6.33
C ASP A 344 24.01 -29.21 -5.44
N GLN A 345 23.96 -29.38 -4.13
CA GLN A 345 24.36 -28.39 -3.16
C GLN A 345 25.88 -28.22 -3.10
N THR A 346 26.32 -26.98 -2.89
CA THR A 346 27.73 -26.61 -2.79
C THR A 346 27.99 -25.93 -1.45
N GLU A 347 28.94 -26.46 -0.70
CA GLU A 347 29.34 -25.85 0.57
C GLU A 347 30.18 -24.59 0.37
N ALA A 348 30.13 -23.71 1.35
CA ALA A 348 30.99 -22.55 1.44
C ALA A 348 31.35 -22.23 2.89
N TYR A 349 32.49 -21.57 3.08
CA TYR A 349 33.08 -21.30 4.39
C TYR A 349 33.25 -19.79 4.64
N ASP A 350 32.68 -18.95 3.78
CA ASP A 350 32.71 -17.51 3.90
C ASP A 350 31.65 -17.01 4.87
N THR A 351 32.00 -15.97 5.63
CA THR A 351 31.07 -15.22 6.49
C THR A 351 30.73 -13.87 5.82
N PRO A 352 29.66 -13.19 6.25
CA PRO A 352 29.30 -11.91 5.64
C PRO A 352 30.42 -10.90 5.72
N ALA A 353 30.69 -10.25 4.60
CA ALA A 353 31.65 -9.16 4.54
C ALA A 353 31.30 -8.09 5.58
N PRO A 354 32.28 -7.38 6.16
CA PRO A 354 32.03 -6.37 7.20
C PRO A 354 31.02 -5.30 6.77
N ASN A 355 31.17 -4.80 5.55
CA ASN A 355 30.38 -3.71 4.98
C ASN A 355 29.65 -4.23 3.73
N ASN A 356 28.33 -4.38 3.84
CA ASN A 356 27.48 -4.81 2.73
C ASN A 356 26.04 -4.35 3.01
N VAL A 357 25.56 -3.33 2.30
CA VAL A 357 24.19 -2.82 2.44
C VAL A 357 23.57 -2.74 1.05
N GLY A 358 22.41 -3.38 0.90
CA GLY A 358 21.70 -3.45 -0.37
C GLY A 358 20.27 -2.90 -0.31
N VAL A 359 19.60 -2.92 -1.46
CA VAL A 359 18.17 -2.61 -1.59
C VAL A 359 17.41 -3.91 -1.84
N SER A 360 16.64 -4.34 -0.85
CA SER A 360 15.87 -5.58 -0.93
C SER A 360 14.56 -5.44 -1.73
N ALA A 361 13.94 -4.25 -1.72
CA ALA A 361 12.74 -3.96 -2.49
C ALA A 361 12.56 -2.45 -2.72
N VAL A 362 11.99 -2.06 -3.86
CA VAL A 362 11.40 -0.72 -4.06
C VAL A 362 9.93 -0.81 -3.65
N LEU A 363 9.51 0.05 -2.72
CA LEU A 363 8.15 0.06 -2.18
C LEU A 363 7.27 1.07 -2.92
N THR A 364 7.81 2.24 -3.27
CA THR A 364 7.12 3.22 -4.12
C THR A 364 8.08 3.80 -5.16
N PRO A 365 7.66 3.91 -6.43
CA PRO A 365 6.45 3.29 -6.99
C PRO A 365 6.55 1.75 -6.95
N VAL A 366 5.41 1.07 -6.79
CA VAL A 366 5.37 -0.41 -6.86
C VAL A 366 5.62 -0.87 -8.30
N GLY A 367 6.18 -2.07 -8.47
CA GLY A 367 6.32 -2.66 -9.81
C GLY A 367 4.97 -2.78 -10.50
N SER A 368 4.89 -2.41 -11.79
CA SER A 368 3.67 -2.30 -12.61
C SER A 368 2.77 -1.09 -12.34
N ALA A 369 3.16 -0.16 -11.47
CA ALA A 369 2.40 1.07 -11.25
C ALA A 369 2.18 1.84 -12.56
N THR A 370 0.92 2.22 -12.79
CA THR A 370 0.55 3.18 -13.83
C THR A 370 0.42 4.56 -13.19
N ILE A 371 1.24 5.51 -13.64
CA ILE A 371 1.26 6.89 -13.16
C ILE A 371 0.61 7.77 -14.23
N ASP A 372 -0.59 8.28 -13.98
CA ASP A 372 -1.38 8.99 -15.00
C ASP A 372 -1.01 10.48 -15.19
N CYS A 373 0.27 10.83 -15.03
CA CYS A 373 0.74 12.21 -15.17
C CYS A 373 2.13 12.36 -15.78
N THR A 374 2.20 12.96 -16.97
CA THR A 374 3.39 13.69 -17.42
C THR A 374 3.55 14.99 -16.64
N GLY A 375 4.76 15.26 -16.14
CA GLY A 375 5.08 16.43 -15.32
C GLY A 375 4.70 16.29 -13.84
N GLY A 376 4.16 15.13 -13.43
CA GLY A 376 3.85 14.83 -12.04
C GLY A 376 5.10 14.50 -11.20
N THR A 377 4.92 14.47 -9.89
CA THR A 377 5.95 13.99 -8.96
C THR A 377 5.41 12.81 -8.14
N THR A 378 6.26 11.83 -7.82
CA THR A 378 5.90 10.70 -6.95
C THR A 378 6.96 10.46 -5.89
N THR A 379 6.58 9.91 -4.73
CA THR A 379 7.53 9.60 -3.66
C THR A 379 8.28 8.32 -3.98
N VAL A 380 9.59 8.32 -3.77
CA VAL A 380 10.38 7.10 -3.85
C VAL A 380 10.61 6.55 -2.44
N SER A 381 10.38 5.26 -2.26
CA SER A 381 10.72 4.55 -1.02
C SER A 381 11.17 3.13 -1.30
N ALA A 382 12.04 2.61 -0.45
CA ALA A 382 12.64 1.29 -0.61
C ALA A 382 13.02 0.67 0.73
N THR A 383 13.10 -0.66 0.79
CA THR A 383 13.64 -1.40 1.94
C THR A 383 15.14 -1.58 1.76
N VAL A 384 15.93 -0.85 2.55
CA VAL A 384 17.38 -1.06 2.65
C VAL A 384 17.67 -2.16 3.67
N ARG A 385 18.66 -3.00 3.40
CA ARG A 385 19.06 -4.12 4.28
C ARG A 385 20.56 -4.16 4.46
N ASN A 386 21.01 -4.37 5.69
CA ASN A 386 22.41 -4.63 5.99
C ASN A 386 22.69 -6.13 5.90
N TYR A 387 23.38 -6.54 4.85
CA TYR A 387 23.86 -7.90 4.63
C TYR A 387 25.25 -8.12 5.22
N GLY A 388 25.89 -7.08 5.75
CA GLY A 388 27.22 -7.15 6.33
C GLY A 388 27.22 -7.55 7.80
N SER A 389 28.39 -7.93 8.31
CA SER A 389 28.57 -8.33 9.71
C SER A 389 28.74 -7.15 10.68
N LEU A 390 29.03 -5.94 10.19
CA LEU A 390 29.08 -4.72 11.01
C LEU A 390 27.82 -3.88 10.84
N SER A 391 27.41 -3.21 11.91
CA SER A 391 26.34 -2.19 11.85
C SER A 391 26.77 -1.02 10.96
N GLN A 392 25.86 -0.53 10.13
CA GLN A 392 26.13 0.53 9.16
C GLN A 392 25.30 1.78 9.47
N SER A 393 25.85 2.96 9.21
CA SER A 393 25.14 4.23 9.37
C SER A 393 25.72 5.29 8.43
N ASN A 394 24.99 6.39 8.23
CA ASN A 394 25.45 7.54 7.45
C ASN A 394 25.88 7.20 6.01
N PHE A 395 25.17 6.27 5.36
CA PHE A 395 25.47 5.87 3.99
C PHE A 395 24.47 6.47 2.98
N PRO A 396 24.89 6.74 1.73
CA PRO A 396 24.00 7.26 0.72
C PRO A 396 23.00 6.20 0.23
N VAL A 397 21.75 6.62 0.08
CA VAL A 397 20.70 5.92 -0.66
C VAL A 397 20.28 6.84 -1.79
N ARG A 398 20.12 6.31 -2.99
CA ARG A 398 19.89 7.09 -4.20
C ARG A 398 18.85 6.47 -5.12
N TYR A 399 18.14 7.29 -5.86
CA TYR A 399 17.27 6.82 -6.93
C TYR A 399 17.53 7.56 -8.24
N ARG A 400 17.12 6.95 -9.36
CA ARG A 400 17.06 7.61 -10.66
C ARG A 400 15.88 7.09 -11.49
N LEU A 401 15.41 7.94 -12.39
CA LEU A 401 14.51 7.57 -13.47
C LEU A 401 15.34 7.23 -14.71
N ASP A 402 15.12 6.05 -15.28
CA ASP A 402 15.82 5.57 -16.47
C ASP A 402 17.35 5.71 -16.34
N ALA A 403 17.99 6.27 -17.36
CA ALA A 403 19.41 6.60 -17.38
C ALA A 403 19.72 8.02 -16.88
N GLY A 404 18.79 8.64 -16.14
CA GLY A 404 18.93 9.98 -15.57
C GLY A 404 19.97 10.07 -14.45
N GLY A 405 20.18 11.31 -13.98
CA GLY A 405 21.05 11.59 -12.83
C GLY A 405 20.50 11.00 -11.53
N TRP A 406 21.39 10.66 -10.59
CA TRP A 406 21.02 10.17 -9.27
C TRP A 406 20.55 11.30 -8.36
N VAL A 407 19.38 11.15 -7.76
CA VAL A 407 18.99 11.87 -6.55
C VAL A 407 19.51 11.08 -5.37
N THR A 408 20.31 11.69 -4.51
CA THR A 408 21.01 11.01 -3.41
C THR A 408 20.66 11.68 -2.09
N GLU A 409 20.24 10.86 -1.12
CA GLU A 409 20.00 11.25 0.27
C GLU A 409 20.78 10.31 1.20
N THR A 410 20.84 10.61 2.49
CA THR A 410 21.64 9.84 3.46
C THR A 410 20.74 9.10 4.44
N TYR A 411 20.94 7.80 4.59
CA TYR A 411 20.40 7.04 5.71
C TYR A 411 21.24 7.35 6.97
N THR A 412 20.68 8.10 7.91
CA THR A 412 21.41 8.62 9.09
C THR A 412 21.35 7.70 10.31
N ALA A 413 20.33 6.84 10.40
CA ALA A 413 20.18 5.91 11.51
C ALA A 413 21.23 4.78 11.46
N THR A 414 21.33 4.01 12.53
CA THR A 414 22.15 2.78 12.57
C THR A 414 21.31 1.59 12.13
N LEU A 415 21.76 0.90 11.10
CA LEU A 415 21.20 -0.35 10.62
C LEU A 415 22.08 -1.52 11.10
N ALA A 416 21.59 -2.26 12.09
CA ALA A 416 22.29 -3.43 12.65
C ALA A 416 22.52 -4.53 11.58
N SER A 417 23.44 -5.47 11.85
CA SER A 417 23.68 -6.61 10.95
C SER A 417 22.39 -7.42 10.77
N GLY A 418 22.06 -7.80 9.53
CA GLY A 418 20.84 -8.54 9.19
C GLY A 418 19.55 -7.70 9.22
N ALA A 419 19.57 -6.51 9.81
CA ALA A 419 18.39 -5.65 9.92
C ALA A 419 18.02 -5.01 8.57
N SER A 420 16.72 -4.71 8.43
CA SER A 420 16.16 -3.99 7.29
C SER A 420 15.39 -2.75 7.77
N ALA A 421 15.34 -1.71 6.94
CA ALA A 421 14.57 -0.50 7.23
C ALA A 421 13.95 0.06 5.96
N THR A 422 12.76 0.64 6.07
CA THR A 422 12.18 1.44 5.01
C THR A 422 12.84 2.82 4.98
N PHE A 423 13.37 3.19 3.82
CA PHE A 423 13.88 4.53 3.54
C PHE A 423 12.95 5.22 2.53
N THR A 424 12.44 6.40 2.90
CA THR A 424 11.58 7.23 2.06
C THR A 424 12.32 8.51 1.73
N PHE A 425 12.48 8.80 0.43
CA PHE A 425 13.17 9.99 -0.04
C PHE A 425 12.31 11.23 0.22
N ALA A 426 12.93 12.29 0.74
CA ALA A 426 12.28 13.59 0.90
C ALA A 426 12.10 14.30 -0.45
N THR A 427 13.04 14.10 -1.36
CA THR A 427 12.99 14.62 -2.73
C THR A 427 12.10 13.72 -3.58
N PRO A 428 11.00 14.23 -4.16
CA PRO A 428 10.12 13.42 -4.98
C PRO A 428 10.71 13.20 -6.38
N LEU A 429 10.41 12.04 -6.96
CA LEU A 429 10.73 11.70 -8.34
C LEU A 429 9.85 12.50 -9.31
N VAL A 430 10.46 13.30 -10.17
CA VAL A 430 9.79 14.03 -11.25
C VAL A 430 9.75 13.17 -12.50
N ILE A 431 8.58 13.04 -13.11
CA ILE A 431 8.39 12.24 -14.33
C ILE A 431 8.09 13.17 -15.50
N ALA A 432 9.04 13.30 -16.43
CA ALA A 432 8.97 14.31 -17.48
C ALA A 432 8.19 13.89 -18.74
N ALA A 433 8.11 12.58 -19.02
CA ALA A 433 7.54 12.05 -20.26
C ALA A 433 6.58 10.89 -19.97
N ALA A 434 5.72 10.60 -20.94
CA ALA A 434 4.85 9.42 -20.93
C ALA A 434 5.58 8.24 -21.56
N GLY A 435 5.16 7.03 -21.21
CA GLY A 435 5.72 5.78 -21.71
C GLY A 435 6.17 4.85 -20.60
N ALA A 436 6.89 3.80 -20.97
CA ALA A 436 7.51 2.89 -20.02
C ALA A 436 8.79 3.53 -19.45
N HIS A 437 8.91 3.53 -18.13
CA HIS A 437 10.06 4.02 -17.40
C HIS A 437 10.55 2.98 -16.39
N THR A 438 11.79 3.13 -15.98
CA THR A 438 12.40 2.35 -14.89
C THR A 438 12.74 3.27 -13.73
N VAL A 439 12.38 2.87 -12.51
CA VAL A 439 12.87 3.52 -11.30
C VAL A 439 13.88 2.58 -10.67
N THR A 440 15.14 3.03 -10.60
CA THR A 440 16.21 2.30 -9.92
C THR A 440 16.45 2.95 -8.57
N VAL A 441 16.44 2.17 -7.50
CA VAL A 441 16.91 2.59 -6.17
C VAL A 441 18.18 1.82 -5.84
N SER A 442 19.17 2.50 -5.28
CA SER A 442 20.48 1.94 -4.96
C SER A 442 21.03 2.48 -3.64
N THR A 443 21.72 1.63 -2.91
CA THR A 443 22.63 2.02 -1.82
C THR A 443 24.01 2.31 -2.41
N ALA A 444 24.79 3.16 -1.74
CA ALA A 444 26.16 3.49 -2.17
C ALA A 444 27.11 3.56 -0.96
N LEU A 445 27.06 2.52 -0.11
CA LEU A 445 27.92 2.42 1.06
C LEU A 445 29.40 2.41 0.65
N GLY A 446 30.21 3.25 1.30
CA GLY A 446 31.64 3.29 1.05
C GLY A 446 32.32 2.01 1.54
N GLY A 447 33.07 1.34 0.66
CA GLY A 447 33.70 0.06 0.99
C GLY A 447 32.72 -1.12 1.03
N ASP A 448 31.56 -0.98 0.39
CA ASP A 448 30.66 -2.12 0.16
C ASP A 448 31.39 -3.23 -0.59
N SER A 449 31.28 -4.44 -0.05
CA SER A 449 31.99 -5.61 -0.54
C SER A 449 31.20 -6.43 -1.57
N PHE A 450 29.93 -6.10 -1.85
CA PHE A 450 29.10 -6.84 -2.78
C PHE A 450 28.12 -5.97 -3.57
N ALA A 451 28.55 -5.46 -4.72
CA ALA A 451 27.71 -4.60 -5.56
C ALA A 451 26.44 -5.26 -6.16
N GLY A 452 26.28 -6.58 -6.05
CA GLY A 452 25.19 -7.32 -6.67
C GLY A 452 23.82 -7.12 -6.01
N ASN A 453 23.79 -6.68 -4.75
CA ASN A 453 22.56 -6.39 -4.00
C ASN A 453 22.33 -4.88 -3.79
N ASP A 454 23.24 -4.03 -4.28
CA ASP A 454 23.19 -2.58 -4.08
C ASP A 454 21.94 -1.94 -4.68
N GLN A 455 21.34 -2.55 -5.70
CA GLN A 455 20.28 -1.92 -6.49
C GLN A 455 19.07 -2.83 -6.70
N SER A 456 17.90 -2.20 -6.70
CA SER A 456 16.63 -2.79 -7.11
C SER A 456 15.96 -1.90 -8.15
N VAL A 457 15.27 -2.51 -9.12
CA VAL A 457 14.68 -1.83 -10.27
C VAL A 457 13.21 -2.22 -10.38
N VAL A 458 12.35 -1.23 -10.57
CA VAL A 458 10.92 -1.43 -10.89
C VAL A 458 10.55 -0.76 -12.20
N ASN A 459 9.69 -1.42 -12.96
CA ASN A 459 9.10 -0.88 -14.18
C ASN A 459 7.81 -0.14 -13.84
N VAL A 460 7.66 1.07 -14.35
CA VAL A 460 6.44 1.88 -14.24
C VAL A 460 5.99 2.36 -15.60
N THR A 461 4.69 2.48 -15.80
CA THR A 461 4.11 3.03 -17.03
C THR A 461 3.54 4.41 -16.71
N VAL A 462 3.92 5.42 -17.46
CA VAL A 462 3.44 6.79 -17.27
C VAL A 462 2.49 7.13 -18.41
N ASN A 463 1.23 7.42 -18.09
CA ASN A 463 0.27 7.87 -19.08
C ASN A 463 0.19 9.40 -19.13
N ASN A 464 -0.05 9.94 -20.31
CA ASN A 464 -0.36 11.36 -20.52
C ASN A 464 -1.83 11.50 -20.92
N THR A 465 -2.74 11.35 -19.96
CA THR A 465 -4.17 11.54 -20.20
C THR A 465 -4.57 12.97 -19.86
N THR A 466 -5.19 13.65 -20.83
CA THR A 466 -5.83 14.94 -20.61
C THR A 466 -6.91 14.79 -19.53
N PRO A 467 -6.94 15.64 -18.48
CA PRO A 467 -7.99 15.57 -17.47
C PRO A 467 -9.38 15.78 -18.08
N VAL A 468 -10.36 15.02 -17.60
CA VAL A 468 -11.79 15.21 -17.90
C VAL A 468 -12.32 16.37 -17.05
N THR A 469 -13.16 17.25 -17.57
CA THR A 469 -13.73 18.36 -16.79
C THR A 469 -14.98 17.92 -16.03
N ALA A 470 -15.16 18.38 -14.79
CA ALA A 470 -16.43 18.23 -14.08
C ALA A 470 -17.51 19.19 -14.66
N PRO A 471 -18.82 18.85 -14.61
CA PRO A 471 -19.42 17.70 -13.95
C PRO A 471 -19.06 16.37 -14.63
N PHE A 472 -18.54 15.44 -13.83
CA PHE A 472 -18.17 14.11 -14.25
C PHE A 472 -19.28 13.13 -13.86
N LEU A 473 -19.64 12.24 -14.77
CA LEU A 473 -20.56 11.13 -14.55
C LEU A 473 -19.94 9.87 -15.15
N GLU A 474 -19.99 8.77 -14.43
CA GLU A 474 -19.54 7.49 -14.99
C GLU A 474 -20.48 6.99 -16.10
N GLY A 475 -19.90 6.49 -17.19
CA GLY A 475 -20.63 6.12 -18.40
C GLY A 475 -21.18 4.68 -18.44
N LEU A 476 -21.36 4.01 -17.30
CA LEU A 476 -21.66 2.57 -17.28
C LEU A 476 -23.08 2.19 -17.74
N ALA A 477 -24.03 3.12 -17.75
CA ALA A 477 -25.45 2.89 -18.06
C ALA A 477 -25.75 2.39 -19.50
N VAL A 478 -24.76 2.30 -20.39
CA VAL A 478 -24.91 1.79 -21.76
C VAL A 478 -24.20 0.45 -21.91
N ALA A 479 -24.95 -0.65 -21.92
CA ALA A 479 -24.44 -2.03 -21.86
C ALA A 479 -23.47 -2.44 -23.01
N THR A 480 -23.41 -1.69 -24.11
CA THR A 480 -22.55 -1.97 -25.28
C THR A 480 -21.20 -1.25 -25.27
N VAL A 481 -20.97 -0.31 -24.35
CA VAL A 481 -19.72 0.46 -24.26
C VAL A 481 -18.76 -0.24 -23.30
N PRO A 482 -17.48 -0.45 -23.60
CA PRO A 482 -16.47 -0.91 -22.62
C PRO A 482 -16.47 -0.04 -21.35
N ALA A 483 -15.78 -0.48 -20.28
CA ALA A 483 -15.56 0.36 -19.09
C ALA A 483 -15.11 1.78 -19.52
N PRO A 484 -15.60 2.85 -18.87
CA PRO A 484 -15.40 4.21 -19.38
C PRO A 484 -13.92 4.52 -19.56
N THR A 485 -13.56 5.20 -20.66
CA THR A 485 -12.17 5.52 -20.99
C THR A 485 -11.46 6.23 -19.83
N GLY A 486 -10.29 5.73 -19.43
CA GLY A 486 -9.44 6.35 -18.41
C GLY A 486 -9.63 5.85 -16.96
N TRP A 487 -10.57 4.94 -16.71
CA TRP A 487 -10.59 4.19 -15.45
C TRP A 487 -9.50 3.12 -15.45
N ARG A 488 -8.89 2.88 -14.30
CA ARG A 488 -7.89 1.81 -14.14
C ARG A 488 -8.15 0.97 -12.90
N LEU A 489 -7.67 -0.27 -12.97
CA LEU A 489 -7.64 -1.21 -11.86
C LEU A 489 -6.21 -1.24 -11.30
N GLU A 490 -6.07 -1.16 -9.98
CA GLU A 490 -4.83 -1.49 -9.29
C GLU A 490 -5.11 -2.73 -8.43
N ASN A 491 -4.59 -3.87 -8.90
CA ASN A 491 -4.71 -5.20 -8.29
C ASN A 491 -3.31 -5.68 -7.88
N PRO A 492 -2.85 -5.36 -6.65
CA PRO A 492 -1.47 -5.64 -6.25
C PRO A 492 -1.15 -7.13 -6.06
N ASP A 493 -2.14 -7.95 -5.72
CA ASP A 493 -1.94 -9.38 -5.45
C ASP A 493 -2.23 -10.27 -6.68
N GLY A 494 -2.84 -9.69 -7.72
CA GLY A 494 -3.19 -10.39 -8.95
C GLY A 494 -4.37 -11.35 -8.80
N LEU A 495 -5.11 -11.29 -7.69
CA LEU A 495 -6.25 -12.15 -7.39
C LEU A 495 -7.58 -11.46 -7.80
N THR A 496 -8.64 -11.68 -7.03
CA THR A 496 -9.98 -11.16 -7.29
C THR A 496 -10.01 -9.64 -7.23
N THR A 497 -10.51 -8.98 -8.28
CA THR A 497 -10.54 -7.51 -8.34
C THR A 497 -11.88 -6.98 -8.85
N TRP A 498 -12.00 -5.67 -8.96
CA TRP A 498 -13.20 -5.01 -9.48
C TRP A 498 -13.54 -5.46 -10.90
N THR A 499 -14.81 -5.76 -11.13
CA THR A 499 -15.40 -6.11 -12.41
C THR A 499 -16.73 -5.37 -12.60
N THR A 500 -17.46 -5.68 -13.66
CA THR A 500 -18.82 -5.18 -13.86
C THR A 500 -19.83 -6.31 -13.83
N SER A 501 -21.03 -6.02 -13.35
CA SER A 501 -22.18 -6.95 -13.32
C SER A 501 -23.48 -6.20 -13.63
N THR A 502 -24.59 -6.93 -13.81
CA THR A 502 -25.90 -6.34 -14.18
C THR A 502 -27.04 -6.69 -13.21
N PRO A 503 -26.93 -6.37 -11.90
CA PRO A 503 -27.98 -6.62 -10.93
C PRO A 503 -29.13 -5.61 -11.05
N THR A 504 -30.14 -5.72 -10.18
CA THR A 504 -31.19 -4.69 -10.08
C THR A 504 -30.61 -3.45 -9.41
N GLY A 505 -30.51 -2.35 -10.17
CA GLY A 505 -29.96 -1.08 -9.70
C GLY A 505 -30.94 -0.20 -8.92
N ILE A 506 -30.48 0.99 -8.53
CA ILE A 506 -31.24 1.95 -7.70
C ILE A 506 -32.54 2.45 -8.34
N ASN A 507 -32.65 2.39 -9.67
CA ASN A 507 -33.87 2.75 -10.41
C ASN A 507 -34.87 1.58 -10.57
N CYS A 508 -34.67 0.50 -9.81
CA CYS A 508 -35.48 -0.72 -9.83
C CYS A 508 -35.47 -1.44 -11.19
N ALA A 509 -34.43 -1.24 -11.99
CA ALA A 509 -34.20 -1.87 -13.28
C ALA A 509 -32.77 -2.44 -13.32
N ALA A 510 -32.52 -3.43 -14.19
CA ALA A 510 -31.17 -3.95 -14.39
C ALA A 510 -30.25 -2.82 -14.90
N SER A 511 -29.18 -2.53 -14.16
CA SER A 511 -28.16 -1.54 -14.50
C SER A 511 -26.80 -2.23 -14.53
N ARG A 512 -25.90 -1.81 -15.41
CA ARG A 512 -24.52 -2.28 -15.37
C ARG A 512 -23.77 -1.46 -14.33
N VAL A 513 -23.19 -2.14 -13.35
CA VAL A 513 -22.57 -1.53 -12.16
C VAL A 513 -21.15 -2.05 -11.96
N TRP A 514 -20.34 -1.35 -11.19
CA TRP A 514 -19.09 -1.88 -10.66
C TRP A 514 -19.38 -2.86 -9.52
N SER A 515 -18.61 -3.95 -9.46
CA SER A 515 -18.77 -4.96 -8.42
C SER A 515 -17.48 -5.71 -8.12
N ILE A 516 -17.34 -6.21 -6.90
CA ILE A 516 -16.23 -7.08 -6.49
C ILE A 516 -16.75 -8.26 -5.65
N ASP A 517 -16.15 -9.43 -5.85
CA ASP A 517 -16.56 -10.71 -5.28
C ASP A 517 -15.78 -11.04 -4.00
N HIS A 518 -16.11 -10.42 -2.86
CA HIS A 518 -15.51 -10.84 -1.58
C HIS A 518 -15.90 -12.27 -1.16
N TYR A 519 -17.02 -12.78 -1.67
CA TYR A 519 -17.57 -14.08 -1.31
C TYR A 519 -16.64 -15.25 -1.69
N ASN A 520 -15.97 -15.15 -2.85
CA ASN A 520 -14.99 -16.14 -3.29
C ASN A 520 -13.53 -15.69 -3.10
N TYR A 521 -13.29 -14.56 -2.44
CA TYR A 521 -11.95 -13.98 -2.34
C TYR A 521 -11.23 -14.46 -1.07
N ASN A 522 -10.35 -15.45 -1.23
CA ASN A 522 -9.60 -16.06 -0.12
C ASN A 522 -8.32 -15.30 0.31
N GLY A 523 -8.41 -13.97 0.44
CA GLY A 523 -7.29 -13.09 0.80
C GLY A 523 -7.70 -12.04 1.83
N VAL A 524 -7.80 -12.41 3.11
CA VAL A 524 -8.21 -11.46 4.16
C VAL A 524 -7.18 -10.33 4.27
N GLY A 525 -7.67 -9.08 4.35
CA GLY A 525 -6.87 -7.87 4.40
C GLY A 525 -6.39 -7.37 3.03
N GLN A 526 -6.61 -8.12 1.94
CA GLN A 526 -6.23 -7.67 0.61
C GLN A 526 -7.06 -6.46 0.16
N GLU A 527 -6.41 -5.53 -0.54
CA GLU A 527 -7.01 -4.29 -1.03
C GLU A 527 -6.98 -4.21 -2.55
N ASP A 528 -8.14 -4.00 -3.15
CA ASP A 528 -8.33 -3.85 -4.60
C ASP A 528 -8.92 -2.48 -4.94
N ARG A 529 -8.34 -1.83 -5.95
CA ARG A 529 -8.57 -0.41 -6.20
C ARG A 529 -9.12 -0.17 -7.59
N LEU A 530 -10.23 0.55 -7.64
CA LEU A 530 -10.78 1.13 -8.86
C LEU A 530 -10.50 2.64 -8.85
N VAL A 531 -9.75 3.14 -9.82
CA VAL A 531 -9.32 4.55 -9.87
C VAL A 531 -9.94 5.26 -11.05
N THR A 532 -10.50 6.46 -10.81
CA THR A 532 -11.06 7.31 -11.86
C THR A 532 -9.98 7.86 -12.80
N PRO A 533 -10.38 8.35 -13.99
CA PRO A 533 -9.56 9.31 -14.72
C PRO A 533 -9.20 10.52 -13.85
N ARG A 534 -8.28 11.34 -14.34
CA ARG A 534 -8.06 12.68 -13.78
C ARG A 534 -9.26 13.56 -14.09
N ILE A 535 -9.80 14.22 -13.07
CA ILE A 535 -10.97 15.08 -13.16
C ILE A 535 -10.59 16.50 -12.74
N SER A 536 -10.76 17.48 -13.61
CA SER A 536 -10.57 18.89 -13.31
C SER A 536 -11.80 19.44 -12.57
N LEU A 537 -11.58 19.94 -11.36
CA LEU A 537 -12.53 20.74 -10.57
C LEU A 537 -12.31 22.25 -10.78
N ALA A 538 -11.67 22.63 -11.88
CA ALA A 538 -11.49 24.04 -12.24
C ALA A 538 -12.85 24.74 -12.33
N ASN A 539 -12.92 25.97 -11.82
CA ASN A 539 -14.09 26.85 -11.89
C ASN A 539 -15.35 26.31 -11.19
N LEU A 540 -15.22 25.34 -10.29
CA LEU A 540 -16.31 24.84 -9.46
C LEU A 540 -16.20 25.34 -8.02
N THR A 541 -17.35 25.62 -7.42
CA THR A 541 -17.52 25.82 -5.97
C THR A 541 -18.42 24.73 -5.40
N GLY A 542 -18.27 24.43 -4.11
CA GLY A 542 -19.11 23.43 -3.43
C GLY A 542 -19.06 22.02 -4.05
N SER A 543 -17.92 21.59 -4.61
CA SER A 543 -17.83 20.29 -5.29
C SER A 543 -18.16 19.11 -4.35
N THR A 544 -18.93 18.15 -4.85
CA THR A 544 -19.32 16.92 -4.15
C THR A 544 -19.03 15.68 -5.00
N LEU A 545 -18.59 14.62 -4.33
CA LEU A 545 -18.53 13.27 -4.87
C LEU A 545 -19.79 12.53 -4.43
N ARG A 546 -20.53 11.97 -5.39
CA ARG A 546 -21.73 11.16 -5.16
C ARG A 546 -21.58 9.81 -5.85
N PHE A 547 -22.05 8.74 -5.21
CA PHE A 547 -22.18 7.41 -5.81
C PHE A 547 -23.23 6.60 -5.04
N ASP A 548 -23.80 5.60 -5.69
CA ASP A 548 -24.71 4.65 -5.07
C ASP A 548 -23.97 3.35 -4.76
N ARG A 549 -24.26 2.75 -3.60
CA ARG A 549 -23.69 1.46 -3.19
C ARG A 549 -24.75 0.49 -2.70
N ALA A 550 -24.45 -0.81 -2.80
CA ALA A 550 -25.25 -1.87 -2.20
C ALA A 550 -24.35 -2.99 -1.65
N PHE A 551 -24.62 -3.42 -0.41
CA PHE A 551 -23.84 -4.44 0.29
C PHE A 551 -24.68 -5.16 1.35
N ALA A 552 -24.61 -6.49 1.35
CA ALA A 552 -25.13 -7.36 2.41
C ALA A 552 -23.95 -8.05 3.11
N PRO A 553 -23.74 -7.85 4.43
CA PRO A 553 -22.69 -8.57 5.15
C PRO A 553 -22.90 -10.09 5.05
N TYR A 554 -21.82 -10.88 4.99
CA TYR A 554 -21.95 -12.34 5.00
C TYR A 554 -22.49 -12.86 6.35
N GLY A 555 -21.88 -12.41 7.44
CA GLY A 555 -22.22 -12.82 8.80
C GLY A 555 -21.37 -12.11 9.86
N ALA A 556 -21.58 -12.45 11.14
CA ALA A 556 -20.76 -11.92 12.22
C ALA A 556 -19.33 -12.50 12.12
N GLY A 557 -18.31 -11.63 12.09
CA GLY A 557 -16.89 -12.02 11.99
C GLY A 557 -16.25 -11.80 10.62
N TYR A 558 -17.04 -11.55 9.56
CA TYR A 558 -16.55 -11.26 8.21
C TYR A 558 -16.81 -9.77 7.88
N TYR A 559 -15.79 -8.94 8.12
CA TYR A 559 -15.92 -7.48 8.07
C TYR A 559 -15.24 -6.90 6.83
N ASP A 560 -15.82 -7.09 5.66
CA ASP A 560 -15.37 -6.37 4.47
C ASP A 560 -15.46 -4.86 4.75
N ALA A 561 -14.51 -4.11 4.19
CA ALA A 561 -14.47 -2.67 4.32
C ALA A 561 -14.36 -1.99 2.96
N PHE A 562 -14.85 -0.76 2.91
CA PHE A 562 -14.81 0.09 1.73
C PHE A 562 -14.27 1.45 2.10
N ARG A 563 -13.27 1.90 1.35
CA ARG A 563 -12.61 3.19 1.53
C ARG A 563 -12.67 3.99 0.24
N VAL A 564 -12.88 5.30 0.36
CA VAL A 564 -12.76 6.25 -0.76
C VAL A 564 -11.62 7.19 -0.45
N ASP A 565 -10.67 7.28 -1.36
CA ASP A 565 -9.52 8.17 -1.27
C ASP A 565 -9.54 9.19 -2.41
N ILE A 566 -8.95 10.37 -2.17
CA ILE A 566 -8.72 11.41 -3.19
C ILE A 566 -7.23 11.75 -3.29
N SER A 567 -6.78 11.96 -4.52
CA SER A 567 -5.46 12.47 -4.82
C SER A 567 -5.56 13.72 -5.68
N ASN A 568 -4.83 14.77 -5.33
CA ASN A 568 -4.62 15.97 -6.16
C ASN A 568 -3.21 16.03 -6.76
N ASN A 569 -2.46 14.94 -6.65
CA ASN A 569 -1.08 14.81 -7.08
C ASN A 569 -0.84 13.49 -7.84
N CYS A 570 -1.78 13.11 -8.69
CA CYS A 570 -1.60 12.01 -9.64
C CYS A 570 -1.45 10.62 -9.01
N GLY A 571 -2.05 10.41 -7.85
CA GLY A 571 -1.95 9.16 -7.10
C GLY A 571 -0.64 8.98 -6.33
N ALA A 572 0.22 10.01 -6.27
CA ALA A 572 1.45 9.98 -5.48
C ALA A 572 1.17 9.94 -3.97
N SER A 573 0.14 10.65 -3.52
CA SER A 573 -0.45 10.47 -2.21
C SER A 573 -1.98 10.50 -2.28
N TRP A 574 -2.59 9.91 -1.27
CA TRP A 574 -4.03 9.70 -1.19
C TRP A 574 -4.52 10.12 0.18
N ASN A 575 -5.52 11.00 0.22
CA ASN A 575 -6.22 11.40 1.43
C ASN A 575 -7.52 10.61 1.53
N GLN A 576 -7.77 9.98 2.67
CA GLN A 576 -9.01 9.24 2.89
C GLN A 576 -10.18 10.21 3.07
N LEU A 577 -11.21 10.05 2.24
CA LEU A 577 -12.47 10.80 2.31
C LEU A 577 -13.57 10.05 3.06
N TYR A 578 -13.58 8.72 2.96
CA TYR A 578 -14.62 7.88 3.54
C TYR A 578 -14.08 6.50 3.89
N TYR A 579 -14.57 5.93 4.99
CA TYR A 579 -14.32 4.54 5.36
C TYR A 579 -15.53 3.96 6.08
N ALA A 580 -15.93 2.75 5.72
CA ALA A 580 -16.89 1.95 6.48
C ALA A 580 -16.58 0.47 6.37
N ALA A 581 -16.85 -0.27 7.44
CA ALA A 581 -16.62 -1.71 7.52
C ALA A 581 -17.83 -2.42 8.13
N GLY A 582 -18.04 -3.67 7.75
CA GLY A 582 -19.05 -4.53 8.36
C GLY A 582 -20.45 -3.92 8.33
N THR A 583 -21.08 -3.79 9.51
CA THR A 583 -22.44 -3.25 9.65
C THR A 583 -22.56 -1.77 9.28
N ALA A 584 -21.48 -0.99 9.38
CA ALA A 584 -21.47 0.40 8.93
C ALA A 584 -21.45 0.52 7.39
N LEU A 585 -20.99 -0.52 6.69
CA LEU A 585 -21.00 -0.59 5.23
C LEU A 585 -22.33 -1.12 4.67
N ALA A 586 -23.06 -1.91 5.47
CA ALA A 586 -24.28 -2.62 5.09
C ALA A 586 -25.41 -1.69 4.63
N THR A 587 -26.05 -2.04 3.52
CA THR A 587 -27.28 -1.39 3.03
C THR A 587 -28.51 -2.27 3.21
N THR A 588 -28.32 -3.56 3.51
CA THR A 588 -29.37 -4.54 3.78
C THR A 588 -28.92 -5.53 4.87
N ALA A 589 -29.83 -6.38 5.34
CA ALA A 589 -29.53 -7.45 6.29
C ALA A 589 -28.52 -8.47 5.74
N ALA A 590 -27.84 -9.18 6.66
CA ALA A 590 -26.81 -10.15 6.33
C ALA A 590 -27.34 -11.35 5.50
N ASN A 591 -26.49 -11.90 4.64
CA ASN A 591 -26.78 -13.06 3.79
C ASN A 591 -25.54 -13.94 3.63
N THR A 592 -25.63 -15.21 4.01
CA THR A 592 -24.53 -16.18 3.96
C THR A 592 -24.39 -16.88 2.61
N ASN A 593 -25.23 -16.57 1.62
CA ASN A 593 -25.08 -17.00 0.24
C ASN A 593 -24.51 -15.86 -0.61
N ALA A 594 -23.96 -16.18 -1.78
CA ALA A 594 -23.53 -15.17 -2.75
C ALA A 594 -24.72 -14.25 -3.08
N TRP A 595 -24.57 -12.97 -2.78
CA TRP A 595 -25.67 -12.02 -2.78
C TRP A 595 -25.52 -10.99 -3.89
N ALA A 596 -26.63 -10.63 -4.53
CA ALA A 596 -26.74 -9.50 -5.44
C ALA A 596 -28.02 -8.71 -5.14
N PRO A 597 -28.03 -7.38 -5.34
CA PRO A 597 -29.24 -6.59 -5.11
C PRO A 597 -30.34 -6.98 -6.10
N SER A 598 -31.51 -7.30 -5.54
CA SER A 598 -32.71 -7.72 -6.26
C SER A 598 -33.78 -6.63 -6.30
N ASN A 599 -33.59 -5.53 -5.56
CA ASN A 599 -34.47 -4.38 -5.58
C ASN A 599 -33.72 -3.08 -5.25
N CYS A 600 -34.31 -1.96 -5.68
CA CYS A 600 -33.75 -0.62 -5.50
C CYS A 600 -33.65 -0.15 -4.05
N SER A 601 -34.44 -0.69 -3.10
CA SER A 601 -34.36 -0.29 -1.69
C SER A 601 -33.10 -0.80 -0.97
N GLN A 602 -32.36 -1.73 -1.61
CA GLN A 602 -31.08 -2.23 -1.11
C GLN A 602 -29.90 -1.33 -1.47
N TRP A 603 -30.14 -0.24 -2.20
CA TRP A 603 -29.13 0.74 -2.58
C TRP A 603 -29.17 1.95 -1.66
N GLN A 604 -28.01 2.53 -1.38
CA GLN A 604 -27.88 3.79 -0.65
C GLN A 604 -26.96 4.74 -1.41
N THR A 605 -27.39 6.00 -1.54
CA THR A 605 -26.54 7.07 -2.07
C THR A 605 -25.58 7.56 -1.00
N GLN A 606 -24.28 7.55 -1.31
CA GLN A 606 -23.25 8.25 -0.55
C GLN A 606 -22.97 9.61 -1.20
N THR A 607 -22.85 10.66 -0.37
CA THR A 607 -22.38 11.98 -0.79
C THR A 607 -21.24 12.39 0.11
N ILE A 608 -20.18 12.93 -0.48
CA ILE A 608 -18.95 13.35 0.20
C ILE A 608 -18.62 14.75 -0.30
N ASP A 609 -18.37 15.67 0.63
CA ASP A 609 -17.87 17.01 0.31
C ASP A 609 -16.39 16.93 -0.11
N VAL A 610 -16.09 17.43 -1.31
CA VAL A 610 -14.72 17.52 -1.84
C VAL A 610 -14.36 18.97 -2.21
N SER A 611 -15.11 19.95 -1.69
CA SER A 611 -14.92 21.37 -1.98
C SER A 611 -13.54 21.91 -1.59
N ALA A 612 -12.84 21.24 -0.66
CA ALA A 612 -11.43 21.51 -0.34
C ALA A 612 -10.47 21.37 -1.54
N TYR A 613 -10.91 20.68 -2.60
CA TYR A 613 -10.16 20.44 -3.82
C TYR A 613 -10.68 21.24 -5.03
N ASN A 614 -11.60 22.18 -4.82
CA ASN A 614 -12.03 23.12 -5.86
C ASN A 614 -10.83 23.82 -6.51
N GLY A 615 -10.87 23.99 -7.83
CA GLY A 615 -9.77 24.59 -8.60
C GLY A 615 -8.61 23.65 -8.89
N GLN A 616 -8.65 22.39 -8.43
CA GLN A 616 -7.56 21.42 -8.62
C GLN A 616 -7.97 20.30 -9.58
N ILE A 617 -6.98 19.54 -10.05
CA ILE A 617 -7.21 18.28 -10.77
C ILE A 617 -7.09 17.13 -9.78
N VAL A 618 -8.11 16.28 -9.70
CA VAL A 618 -8.19 15.20 -8.73
C VAL A 618 -8.36 13.83 -9.37
N GLN A 619 -8.04 12.78 -8.63
CA GLN A 619 -8.44 11.40 -8.91
C GLN A 619 -9.10 10.83 -7.68
N ILE A 620 -10.13 10.02 -7.87
CA ILE A 620 -10.79 9.28 -6.81
C ILE A 620 -10.41 7.81 -6.94
N ARG A 621 -10.15 7.18 -5.81
CA ARG A 621 -9.90 5.74 -5.73
C ARG A 621 -10.87 5.10 -4.77
N PHE A 622 -11.57 4.08 -5.26
CA PHE A 622 -12.49 3.25 -4.51
C PHE A 622 -11.76 1.95 -4.14
N VAL A 623 -11.58 1.72 -2.85
CA VAL A 623 -10.81 0.60 -2.30
C VAL A 623 -11.76 -0.39 -1.65
N ALA A 624 -11.77 -1.60 -2.16
CA ALA A 624 -12.44 -2.74 -1.53
C ALA A 624 -11.40 -3.49 -0.68
N ILE A 625 -11.75 -3.77 0.58
CA ILE A 625 -10.87 -4.41 1.55
C ILE A 625 -11.53 -5.70 1.98
N ASN A 626 -10.91 -6.81 1.60
CA ASN A 626 -11.52 -8.12 1.72
C ASN A 626 -11.42 -8.69 3.15
N ALA A 627 -12.50 -9.26 3.65
CA ALA A 627 -12.51 -10.08 4.85
C ALA A 627 -13.39 -11.33 4.66
N TYR A 628 -13.44 -11.86 3.43
CA TYR A 628 -14.22 -13.05 3.06
C TYR A 628 -15.73 -12.87 3.27
N GLY A 629 -16.27 -11.67 3.06
CA GLY A 629 -17.70 -11.40 3.22
C GLY A 629 -18.49 -11.63 1.93
N ASN A 630 -19.18 -10.61 1.41
CA ASN A 630 -20.11 -10.78 0.28
C ASN A 630 -19.85 -9.77 -0.84
N TRP A 631 -20.52 -9.95 -1.97
CA TRP A 631 -20.36 -9.03 -3.10
C TRP A 631 -20.70 -7.58 -2.72
N PHE A 632 -19.83 -6.67 -3.15
CA PHE A 632 -20.05 -5.22 -3.04
C PHE A 632 -20.37 -4.65 -4.43
N TYR A 633 -21.34 -3.74 -4.50
CA TYR A 633 -21.80 -3.12 -5.74
C TYR A 633 -21.77 -1.58 -5.64
N MET A 634 -21.39 -0.91 -6.72
CA MET A 634 -21.33 0.55 -6.83
C MET A 634 -21.76 1.03 -8.23
N ASP A 635 -22.54 2.11 -8.28
CA ASP A 635 -23.01 2.73 -9.54
C ASP A 635 -23.18 4.24 -9.36
N ASN A 636 -23.47 4.96 -10.45
CA ASN A 636 -23.72 6.39 -10.53
C ASN A 636 -22.64 7.27 -9.89
N VAL A 637 -21.36 6.93 -10.04
CA VAL A 637 -20.25 7.80 -9.61
C VAL A 637 -20.29 9.14 -10.35
N GLN A 638 -20.37 10.22 -9.56
CA GLN A 638 -20.53 11.60 -10.02
C GLN A 638 -19.64 12.54 -9.23
N LEU A 639 -18.95 13.44 -9.93
CA LEU A 639 -18.22 14.56 -9.33
C LEU A 639 -18.83 15.84 -9.90
N THR A 640 -19.55 16.60 -9.07
CA THR A 640 -20.30 17.79 -9.51
C THR A 640 -20.02 18.97 -8.59
N GLY A 641 -20.29 20.19 -9.05
CA GLY A 641 -20.21 21.41 -8.25
C GLY A 641 -21.01 22.52 -8.93
N THR A 642 -21.12 23.68 -8.29
CA THR A 642 -21.70 24.87 -8.91
C THR A 642 -20.62 25.58 -9.71
N SER A 643 -20.85 25.71 -11.02
CA SER A 643 -19.99 26.51 -11.89
C SER A 643 -19.97 27.96 -11.40
N THR A 644 -18.78 28.49 -11.18
CA THR A 644 -18.56 29.94 -11.20
C THR A 644 -17.85 30.23 -12.50
N LEU A 645 -18.60 30.56 -13.56
CA LEU A 645 -17.99 31.02 -14.79
C LEU A 645 -18.48 32.42 -15.15
N PRO A 646 -17.57 33.41 -15.17
CA PRO A 646 -17.85 34.69 -15.79
C PRO A 646 -17.95 34.51 -17.31
N VAL A 647 -18.67 35.43 -17.97
CA VAL A 647 -18.65 35.58 -19.43
C VAL A 647 -17.21 35.55 -19.95
N GLU A 648 -16.92 34.67 -20.91
CA GLU A 648 -15.59 34.62 -21.54
C GLU A 648 -15.52 35.67 -22.67
N LEU A 649 -14.91 36.81 -22.37
CA LEU A 649 -14.73 37.92 -23.30
C LEU A 649 -13.55 37.65 -24.25
N LEU A 650 -13.82 37.53 -25.55
CA LEU A 650 -12.78 37.39 -26.58
C LEU A 650 -12.13 38.72 -26.93
N ASP A 651 -12.95 39.77 -27.02
CA ASP A 651 -12.49 41.09 -27.42
C ASP A 651 -13.38 42.18 -26.82
N LEU A 652 -12.76 43.33 -26.56
CA LEU A 652 -13.41 44.58 -26.21
C LEU A 652 -12.60 45.69 -26.85
N SER A 653 -13.28 46.61 -27.51
CA SER A 653 -12.66 47.76 -28.16
C SER A 653 -13.53 49.01 -28.01
N ALA A 654 -12.89 50.17 -28.06
CA ALA A 654 -13.56 51.46 -28.12
C ALA A 654 -13.00 52.22 -29.34
N THR A 655 -13.88 52.60 -30.27
CA THR A 655 -13.49 53.21 -31.54
C THR A 655 -14.29 54.49 -31.79
N PRO A 656 -13.63 55.64 -32.02
CA PRO A 656 -14.30 56.86 -32.46
C PRO A 656 -14.99 56.66 -33.81
N VAL A 657 -16.28 57.01 -33.89
CA VAL A 657 -17.12 57.01 -35.10
C VAL A 657 -17.76 58.38 -35.32
N SER A 658 -18.45 58.63 -36.44
CA SER A 658 -18.96 59.98 -36.76
C SER A 658 -19.94 60.58 -35.73
N ASP A 659 -20.63 59.74 -34.96
CA ASP A 659 -21.68 60.14 -34.01
C ASP A 659 -21.31 59.88 -32.53
N GLY A 660 -20.04 59.55 -32.23
CA GLY A 660 -19.59 59.27 -30.87
C GLY A 660 -18.49 58.21 -30.78
N ILE A 661 -18.35 57.51 -29.65
CA ILE A 661 -17.45 56.34 -29.52
C ILE A 661 -18.29 55.06 -29.50
N SER A 662 -17.99 54.14 -30.41
CA SER A 662 -18.55 52.79 -30.41
C SER A 662 -17.72 51.91 -29.46
N VAL A 663 -18.39 51.24 -28.52
CA VAL A 663 -17.82 50.24 -27.62
C VAL A 663 -18.34 48.88 -28.07
N ASP A 664 -17.44 48.08 -28.63
CA ASP A 664 -17.76 46.82 -29.29
C ASP A 664 -17.08 45.66 -28.56
N TRP A 665 -17.81 44.56 -28.33
CA TRP A 665 -17.25 43.37 -27.69
C TRP A 665 -17.77 42.06 -28.26
N ILE A 666 -16.98 41.01 -28.06
CA ILE A 666 -17.27 39.65 -28.50
C ILE A 666 -17.14 38.70 -27.31
N THR A 667 -18.15 37.88 -27.09
CA THR A 667 -18.12 36.77 -26.13
C THR A 667 -17.81 35.47 -26.85
N ALA A 668 -16.94 34.61 -26.30
CA ALA A 668 -16.73 33.24 -26.77
C ALA A 668 -17.93 32.37 -26.41
N SER A 669 -18.33 32.50 -25.15
CA SER A 669 -19.51 31.85 -24.60
C SER A 669 -20.12 32.72 -23.48
N GLU A 670 -21.42 32.55 -23.30
CA GLU A 670 -22.23 33.15 -22.25
C GLU A 670 -22.98 32.02 -21.57
N GLU A 671 -22.85 31.89 -20.26
CA GLU A 671 -23.60 30.93 -19.47
C GLU A 671 -24.16 31.65 -18.25
N ASN A 672 -25.46 31.55 -18.03
CA ASN A 672 -26.19 32.23 -16.97
C ASN A 672 -26.09 33.78 -16.99
N SER A 673 -25.72 34.38 -18.11
CA SER A 673 -25.52 35.83 -18.21
C SER A 673 -26.85 36.59 -18.26
N ASP A 674 -27.01 37.67 -17.49
CA ASP A 674 -28.21 38.51 -17.51
C ASP A 674 -28.02 39.70 -18.45
N ARG A 675 -26.99 40.52 -18.20
CA ARG A 675 -26.76 41.77 -18.93
C ARG A 675 -25.32 42.26 -18.85
N PHE A 676 -24.98 43.13 -19.78
CA PHE A 676 -23.77 43.95 -19.81
C PHE A 676 -24.12 45.39 -19.45
N GLU A 677 -23.42 45.97 -18.47
CA GLU A 677 -23.50 47.40 -18.17
C GLU A 677 -22.24 48.09 -18.69
N VAL A 678 -22.41 49.04 -19.62
CA VAL A 678 -21.30 49.80 -20.20
C VAL A 678 -20.99 50.96 -19.26
N GLU A 679 -19.78 50.99 -18.73
CA GLU A 679 -19.30 52.03 -17.84
C GLU A 679 -18.27 52.92 -18.55
N HIS A 680 -18.34 54.21 -18.26
CA HIS A 680 -17.49 55.25 -18.81
C HIS A 680 -16.80 56.07 -17.72
N SER A 681 -15.56 56.46 -18.00
CA SER A 681 -14.73 57.29 -17.14
C SER A 681 -13.85 58.23 -17.97
N THR A 682 -13.55 59.42 -17.43
CA THR A 682 -12.58 60.37 -18.00
C THR A 682 -11.22 60.34 -17.28
N ASP A 683 -11.12 59.65 -16.14
CA ASP A 683 -9.89 59.56 -15.32
C ASP A 683 -9.43 58.12 -15.08
N GLY A 684 -10.19 57.13 -15.56
CA GLY A 684 -9.94 55.69 -15.38
C GLY A 684 -10.19 55.20 -13.94
N GLN A 685 -10.64 56.06 -13.03
CA GLN A 685 -10.82 55.76 -11.60
C GLN A 685 -12.28 55.89 -11.16
N ARG A 686 -12.99 56.91 -11.65
CA ARG A 686 -14.41 57.17 -11.35
C ARG A 686 -15.25 56.76 -12.54
N TRP A 687 -16.14 55.79 -12.32
CA TRP A 687 -16.92 55.15 -13.36
C TRP A 687 -18.38 55.53 -13.24
N SER A 688 -19.03 55.75 -14.37
CA SER A 688 -20.46 55.99 -14.48
C SER A 688 -21.06 55.06 -15.52
N ARG A 689 -22.21 54.46 -15.21
CA ARG A 689 -22.94 53.61 -16.16
C ARG A 689 -23.62 54.47 -17.21
N ILE A 690 -23.33 54.21 -18.47
CA ILE A 690 -23.88 54.94 -19.63
C ILE A 690 -24.82 54.09 -20.49
N GLY A 691 -24.78 52.76 -20.34
CA GLY A 691 -25.53 51.85 -21.19
C GLY A 691 -25.81 50.50 -20.54
N THR A 692 -26.79 49.78 -21.07
CA THR A 692 -27.08 48.40 -20.67
C THR A 692 -27.64 47.61 -21.84
N LEU A 693 -27.10 46.41 -22.03
CA LEU A 693 -27.56 45.48 -23.05
C LEU A 693 -27.84 44.14 -22.39
N THR A 694 -28.98 43.54 -22.72
CA THR A 694 -29.30 42.17 -22.29
C THR A 694 -28.34 41.18 -22.97
N ALA A 695 -27.80 40.24 -22.21
CA ALA A 695 -26.97 39.15 -22.73
C ALA A 695 -27.84 38.10 -23.44
N ALA A 696 -27.23 37.21 -24.24
CA ALA A 696 -27.89 36.08 -24.87
C ALA A 696 -28.32 35.00 -23.85
N GLY A 697 -27.80 35.07 -22.62
CA GLY A 697 -28.19 34.19 -21.52
C GLY A 697 -27.34 32.92 -21.47
N ASN A 698 -27.63 32.00 -22.39
CA ASN A 698 -26.87 30.77 -22.58
C ASN A 698 -26.52 30.64 -24.07
N SER A 699 -25.29 30.94 -24.43
CA SER A 699 -24.75 30.87 -25.79
C SER A 699 -23.35 30.25 -25.76
N PHE A 700 -23.16 29.14 -26.48
CA PHE A 700 -21.84 28.52 -26.67
C PHE A 700 -21.23 28.87 -28.05
N THR A 701 -21.77 29.90 -28.68
CA THR A 701 -21.32 30.42 -29.96
C THR A 701 -20.94 31.89 -29.82
N THR A 702 -19.94 32.32 -30.57
CA THR A 702 -19.47 33.70 -30.53
C THR A 702 -20.60 34.69 -30.76
N THR A 703 -20.79 35.62 -29.83
CA THR A 703 -21.85 36.63 -29.90
C THR A 703 -21.22 38.02 -29.85
N SER A 704 -21.64 38.91 -30.75
CA SER A 704 -21.10 40.27 -30.88
C SER A 704 -22.11 41.32 -30.44
N TYR A 705 -21.62 42.32 -29.73
CA TYR A 705 -22.41 43.43 -29.20
C TYR A 705 -21.72 44.76 -29.49
N ALA A 706 -22.53 45.81 -29.56
CA ALA A 706 -22.08 47.17 -29.81
C ALA A 706 -22.92 48.18 -29.00
N PHE A 707 -22.26 49.16 -28.39
CA PHE A 707 -22.89 50.28 -27.71
C PHE A 707 -22.28 51.60 -28.17
N LEU A 708 -23.11 52.56 -28.58
CA LEU A 708 -22.64 53.88 -29.02
C LEU A 708 -22.80 54.91 -27.90
N ASP A 709 -21.69 55.38 -27.32
CA ASP A 709 -21.67 56.60 -26.53
C ASP A 709 -21.74 57.81 -27.47
N ARG A 710 -22.88 58.53 -27.46
CA ARG A 710 -23.13 59.72 -28.29
C ARG A 710 -22.69 61.03 -27.66
N THR A 711 -22.27 60.99 -26.40
CA THR A 711 -21.83 62.17 -25.64
C THR A 711 -20.47 61.97 -24.96
N PRO A 712 -19.45 61.40 -25.63
CA PRO A 712 -18.14 61.23 -25.02
C PRO A 712 -17.51 62.59 -24.73
N ALA A 713 -16.74 62.65 -23.64
CA ALA A 713 -16.01 63.86 -23.27
C ALA A 713 -14.91 64.15 -24.30
N THR A 714 -14.62 65.43 -24.57
CA THR A 714 -13.44 65.79 -25.38
C THR A 714 -12.17 65.30 -24.68
N GLY A 715 -11.31 64.56 -25.40
CA GLY A 715 -10.10 63.93 -24.87
C GLY A 715 -10.21 62.41 -24.73
N THR A 716 -9.41 61.82 -23.84
CA THR A 716 -9.41 60.36 -23.62
C THR A 716 -10.62 59.92 -22.81
N ASN A 717 -11.34 58.94 -23.33
CA ASN A 717 -12.48 58.29 -22.67
C ASN A 717 -12.14 56.83 -22.42
N TYR A 718 -12.39 56.35 -21.21
CA TYR A 718 -12.17 54.97 -20.81
C TYR A 718 -13.50 54.23 -20.69
N TYR A 719 -13.53 52.99 -21.14
CA TYR A 719 -14.70 52.11 -21.08
C TYR A 719 -14.34 50.75 -20.50
N ARG A 720 -15.29 50.17 -19.78
CA ARG A 720 -15.27 48.76 -19.36
C ARG A 720 -16.71 48.25 -19.29
N LEU A 721 -16.86 46.94 -19.26
CA LEU A 721 -18.12 46.27 -19.04
C LEU A 721 -18.20 45.83 -17.59
N PHE A 722 -19.34 46.04 -16.95
CA PHE A 722 -19.74 45.32 -15.75
C PHE A 722 -20.72 44.22 -16.18
N MET A 723 -20.24 42.98 -16.17
CA MET A 723 -20.91 41.79 -16.70
C MET A 723 -21.66 41.14 -15.55
N VAL A 724 -22.98 41.03 -15.64
CA VAL A 724 -23.85 40.58 -14.55
C VAL A 724 -24.58 39.31 -14.94
N ASP A 725 -24.55 38.32 -14.06
CA ASP A 725 -25.22 37.02 -14.20
C ASP A 725 -26.61 37.02 -13.54
N ARG A 726 -27.44 36.01 -13.87
CA ARG A 726 -28.83 35.92 -13.37
C ARG A 726 -28.93 35.61 -11.88
N ASP A 727 -27.86 35.09 -11.26
CA ASP A 727 -27.74 34.91 -9.81
C ASP A 727 -27.12 36.13 -9.10
N ALA A 728 -26.96 37.24 -9.84
CA ALA A 728 -26.40 38.51 -9.41
C ALA A 728 -24.90 38.52 -9.08
N THR A 729 -24.14 37.48 -9.47
CA THR A 729 -22.69 37.60 -9.55
C THR A 729 -22.30 38.55 -10.69
N ALA A 730 -21.17 39.23 -10.54
CA ALA A 730 -20.71 40.17 -11.55
C ALA A 730 -19.20 40.36 -11.55
N GLU A 731 -18.63 40.61 -12.73
CA GLU A 731 -17.21 40.90 -12.94
C GLU A 731 -17.03 42.08 -13.90
N HIS A 732 -15.89 42.78 -13.78
CA HIS A 732 -15.51 43.83 -14.73
C HIS A 732 -14.58 43.31 -15.81
N SER A 733 -14.78 43.74 -17.05
CA SER A 733 -13.83 43.52 -18.14
C SER A 733 -12.52 44.31 -17.93
N PRO A 734 -11.47 44.04 -18.74
CA PRO A 734 -10.39 45.00 -18.95
C PRO A 734 -10.90 46.37 -19.39
N ILE A 735 -10.10 47.41 -19.17
CA ILE A 735 -10.40 48.79 -19.59
C ILE A 735 -9.85 49.03 -20.99
N VAL A 736 -10.69 49.59 -21.86
CA VAL A 736 -10.29 50.11 -23.17
C VAL A 736 -10.42 51.62 -23.20
N ALA A 737 -9.67 52.28 -24.06
CA ALA A 737 -9.68 53.73 -24.17
C ALA A 737 -9.80 54.19 -25.62
N ALA A 738 -10.50 55.28 -25.83
CA ALA A 738 -10.62 55.96 -27.12
C ALA A 738 -10.47 57.47 -26.94
N GLU A 739 -9.71 58.11 -27.82
CA GLU A 739 -9.60 59.56 -27.85
C GLU A 739 -10.75 60.12 -28.68
N TRP A 740 -11.61 60.94 -28.07
CA TRP A 740 -12.68 61.65 -28.76
C TRP A 740 -12.29 63.09 -29.02
N LYS A 741 -12.41 63.49 -30.28
CA LYS A 741 -12.38 64.89 -30.67
C LYS A 741 -13.72 65.17 -31.33
N LYS A 742 -14.44 66.16 -30.83
CA LYS A 742 -15.69 66.60 -31.43
C LYS A 742 -15.39 67.20 -32.81
N THR A 743 -15.46 66.39 -33.85
CA THR A 743 -15.25 66.80 -35.25
C THR A 743 -16.60 66.90 -35.94
N GLY A 744 -17.21 68.08 -35.94
CA GLY A 744 -18.46 68.31 -36.66
C GLY A 744 -19.26 69.50 -36.15
N MET A 745 -19.89 70.19 -37.09
CA MET A 745 -20.79 71.33 -36.89
C MET A 745 -22.24 70.86 -36.99
N ARG A 746 -23.11 71.38 -36.13
CA ARG A 746 -24.57 71.30 -36.34
C ARG A 746 -25.17 72.70 -36.23
N CYS A 747 -25.68 73.21 -37.34
CA CYS A 747 -26.50 74.41 -37.39
C CYS A 747 -27.99 74.05 -37.35
N TYR A 748 -28.73 74.55 -36.36
CA TYR A 748 -30.18 74.33 -36.29
C TYR A 748 -30.94 75.50 -35.65
N PRO A 749 -32.23 75.69 -35.95
CA PRO A 749 -32.98 74.99 -36.98
C PRO A 749 -32.51 75.39 -38.39
N ASN A 750 -32.54 74.43 -39.32
CA ASN A 750 -32.30 74.65 -40.74
C ASN A 750 -33.49 74.02 -41.50
N PRO A 751 -34.45 74.80 -42.04
CA PRO A 751 -34.44 76.27 -42.18
C PRO A 751 -34.57 77.06 -40.86
N SER A 752 -33.96 78.24 -40.81
CA SER A 752 -33.98 79.20 -39.68
C SER A 752 -34.95 80.35 -39.93
N ASP A 753 -35.49 80.91 -38.85
CA ASP A 753 -36.36 82.10 -38.79
C ASP A 753 -35.60 83.41 -38.55
N GLY A 754 -34.27 83.40 -38.74
CA GLY A 754 -33.40 84.54 -38.46
C GLY A 754 -32.53 84.37 -37.20
N SER A 755 -32.60 83.23 -36.52
CA SER A 755 -31.61 82.82 -35.51
C SER A 755 -31.16 81.36 -35.64
N LEU A 756 -29.87 81.11 -35.40
CA LEU A 756 -29.25 79.79 -35.49
C LEU A 756 -28.58 79.41 -34.18
N TRP A 757 -28.78 78.17 -33.76
CA TRP A 757 -27.92 77.49 -32.81
C TRP A 757 -26.81 76.80 -33.57
N ILE A 758 -25.58 77.08 -33.14
CA ILE A 758 -24.39 76.46 -33.69
C ILE A 758 -23.68 75.75 -32.55
N ASP A 759 -23.52 74.44 -32.71
CA ASP A 759 -22.69 73.62 -31.85
C ASP A 759 -21.28 73.53 -32.46
N ALA A 760 -20.29 74.11 -31.79
CA ALA A 760 -18.92 74.23 -32.30
C ALA A 760 -17.86 74.05 -31.19
N PRO A 761 -16.60 73.70 -31.56
CA PRO A 761 -15.50 73.60 -30.62
C PRO A 761 -15.10 74.95 -29.98
N GLN A 762 -14.43 74.88 -28.83
CA GLN A 762 -13.76 76.00 -28.17
C GLN A 762 -12.79 76.71 -29.14
N ASP A 763 -12.68 78.02 -29.01
CA ASP A 763 -11.82 78.91 -29.83
C ASP A 763 -12.16 79.01 -31.32
N ALA A 764 -13.26 78.39 -31.76
CA ALA A 764 -13.75 78.53 -33.12
C ALA A 764 -14.23 79.97 -33.42
N THR A 765 -13.85 80.47 -34.59
CA THR A 765 -14.37 81.72 -35.17
C THR A 765 -15.48 81.41 -36.16
N ILE A 766 -16.58 82.17 -36.12
CA ILE A 766 -17.75 81.93 -36.97
C ILE A 766 -18.02 83.15 -37.85
N ASP A 767 -18.07 82.91 -39.15
CA ASP A 767 -18.52 83.85 -40.18
C ASP A 767 -19.77 83.30 -40.87
N VAL A 768 -20.78 84.14 -41.11
CA VAL A 768 -21.94 83.76 -41.90
C VAL A 768 -21.97 84.56 -43.19
N PHE A 769 -21.99 83.90 -44.35
CA PHE A 769 -22.02 84.52 -45.66
C PHE A 769 -23.39 84.39 -46.32
N ASP A 770 -23.81 85.41 -47.09
CA ASP A 770 -24.93 85.28 -48.01
C ASP A 770 -24.53 84.50 -49.29
N ALA A 771 -25.50 84.21 -50.15
CA ALA A 771 -25.27 83.52 -51.42
C ALA A 771 -24.32 84.25 -52.40
N LEU A 772 -24.01 85.52 -52.15
CA LEU A 772 -23.06 86.32 -52.93
C LEU A 772 -21.67 86.40 -52.26
N GLY A 773 -21.46 85.70 -51.14
CA GLY A 773 -20.21 85.66 -50.39
C GLY A 773 -19.96 86.88 -49.51
N ARG A 774 -20.97 87.73 -49.25
CA ARG A 774 -20.86 88.89 -48.35
C ARG A 774 -21.09 88.43 -46.92
N ASN A 775 -20.25 88.88 -45.98
CA ASN A 775 -20.38 88.54 -44.57
C ASN A 775 -21.60 89.26 -43.95
N VAL A 776 -22.51 88.49 -43.37
CA VAL A 776 -23.80 88.91 -42.81
C VAL A 776 -23.72 89.05 -41.29
N SER A 777 -22.89 88.24 -40.63
CA SER A 777 -22.70 88.26 -39.18
C SER A 777 -21.35 87.63 -38.80
N PHE A 778 -20.65 88.26 -37.85
CA PHE A 778 -19.42 87.73 -37.27
C PHE A 778 -19.58 87.55 -35.76
N SER A 779 -18.92 86.53 -35.20
CA SER A 779 -18.79 86.36 -33.75
C SER A 779 -17.37 85.94 -33.41
N THR A 780 -16.77 86.64 -32.44
CA THR A 780 -15.43 86.30 -31.95
C THR A 780 -15.51 85.36 -30.74
N LEU A 781 -14.92 84.17 -30.93
CA LEU A 781 -14.56 83.12 -29.96
C LEU A 781 -15.68 82.45 -29.13
N PHE A 782 -15.66 81.12 -29.11
CA PHE A 782 -16.33 80.30 -28.09
C PHE A 782 -15.38 80.10 -26.92
N ALA A 783 -15.77 80.52 -25.72
CA ALA A 783 -14.95 80.37 -24.52
C ALA A 783 -14.88 78.92 -23.99
N GLN A 784 -15.80 78.05 -24.41
CA GLN A 784 -15.88 76.62 -24.10
C GLN A 784 -16.60 75.88 -25.25
N ASP A 785 -16.40 74.57 -25.36
CA ASP A 785 -17.16 73.69 -26.26
C ASP A 785 -18.67 73.82 -25.98
N GLY A 786 -19.51 74.00 -27.00
CA GLY A 786 -20.97 73.93 -26.82
C GLY A 786 -21.82 74.77 -27.78
N LEU A 787 -23.09 74.91 -27.42
CA LEU A 787 -24.13 75.56 -28.22
C LEU A 787 -24.17 77.08 -28.03
N ARG A 788 -24.12 77.82 -29.14
CA ARG A 788 -24.31 79.27 -29.14
C ARG A 788 -25.37 79.69 -30.13
N ARG A 789 -26.22 80.62 -29.69
CA ARG A 789 -27.22 81.24 -30.55
C ARG A 789 -26.63 82.46 -31.26
N ILE A 790 -26.75 82.52 -32.57
CA ILE A 790 -26.39 83.66 -33.42
C ILE A 790 -27.67 84.24 -34.02
N ALA A 791 -27.85 85.55 -33.87
CA ALA A 791 -28.93 86.29 -34.53
C ALA A 791 -28.43 86.83 -35.87
N LEU A 792 -29.17 86.57 -36.95
CA LEU A 792 -28.84 87.01 -38.30
C LEU A 792 -29.55 88.33 -38.62
N THR A 793 -29.25 89.38 -37.84
CA THR A 793 -30.02 90.64 -37.76
C THR A 793 -30.13 91.47 -39.05
N SER A 794 -29.46 91.07 -40.12
CA SER A 794 -29.44 91.72 -41.44
C SER A 794 -29.58 90.74 -42.63
N ALA A 795 -29.88 89.45 -42.37
CA ALA A 795 -29.98 88.44 -43.41
C ALA A 795 -31.24 88.61 -44.27
N VAL A 796 -31.08 88.58 -45.60
CA VAL A 796 -32.18 88.50 -46.57
C VAL A 796 -32.60 87.03 -46.69
N ALA A 797 -33.89 86.72 -46.78
CA ALA A 797 -34.37 85.36 -46.99
C ALA A 797 -33.61 84.65 -48.13
N GLY A 798 -33.09 83.45 -47.87
CA GLY A 798 -32.26 82.73 -48.82
C GLY A 798 -31.22 81.81 -48.20
N VAL A 799 -30.35 81.27 -49.05
CA VAL A 799 -29.27 80.35 -48.66
C VAL A 799 -28.09 81.15 -48.11
N HIS A 800 -27.62 80.73 -46.94
CA HIS A 800 -26.43 81.23 -46.27
C HIS A 800 -25.42 80.11 -46.08
N LEU A 801 -24.15 80.49 -46.00
CA LEU A 801 -23.05 79.59 -45.67
C LEU A 801 -22.47 80.00 -44.32
N VAL A 802 -22.53 79.09 -43.35
CA VAL A 802 -21.88 79.24 -42.06
C VAL A 802 -20.49 78.65 -42.17
N ARG A 803 -19.47 79.49 -42.01
CA ARG A 803 -18.07 79.10 -41.94
C ARG A 803 -17.63 79.10 -40.49
N ILE A 804 -16.97 78.02 -40.08
CA ILE A 804 -16.30 77.95 -38.78
C ILE A 804 -14.82 77.66 -39.01
N ASP A 805 -13.96 78.48 -38.45
CA ASP A 805 -12.52 78.34 -38.53
C ASP A 805 -11.94 78.14 -37.12
N THR A 806 -11.34 76.97 -36.91
CA THR A 806 -10.74 76.54 -35.63
C THR A 806 -9.24 76.83 -35.58
N GLY A 807 -8.66 77.48 -36.60
CA GLY A 807 -7.22 77.66 -36.76
C GLY A 807 -6.49 76.44 -37.36
N HIS A 808 -7.10 75.26 -37.32
CA HIS A 808 -6.58 74.02 -37.91
C HIS A 808 -7.45 73.48 -39.05
N GLU A 809 -8.76 73.71 -39.00
CA GLU A 809 -9.73 73.26 -39.99
C GLU A 809 -10.82 74.31 -40.21
N VAL A 810 -11.27 74.43 -41.47
CA VAL A 810 -12.40 75.28 -41.88
C VAL A 810 -13.57 74.41 -42.29
N LEU A 811 -14.68 74.50 -41.55
CA LEU A 811 -15.93 73.78 -41.83
C LEU A 811 -16.98 74.73 -42.40
N MET A 812 -17.79 74.24 -43.34
CA MET A 812 -18.83 75.04 -44.03
C MET A 812 -20.17 74.31 -43.98
N GLU A 813 -21.23 74.94 -43.47
CA GLU A 813 -22.60 74.41 -43.53
C GLU A 813 -23.51 75.33 -44.34
N ARG A 814 -24.39 74.71 -45.12
CA ARG A 814 -25.43 75.42 -45.85
C ARG A 814 -26.69 75.54 -44.99
N VAL A 815 -27.12 76.76 -44.70
CA VAL A 815 -28.33 77.04 -43.95
C VAL A 815 -29.32 77.83 -44.81
N VAL A 816 -30.61 77.50 -44.72
CA VAL A 816 -31.69 78.26 -45.35
C VAL A 816 -32.32 79.18 -44.32
N VAL A 817 -32.41 80.48 -44.60
CA VAL A 817 -33.15 81.45 -43.78
C VAL A 817 -34.46 81.78 -44.49
N ASN A 818 -35.57 81.50 -43.83
CA ASN A 818 -36.90 81.81 -44.36
C ASN A 818 -37.19 83.31 -44.25
N ALA A 819 -38.04 83.84 -45.14
CA ALA A 819 -38.62 85.16 -44.94
C ALA A 819 -39.51 85.13 -43.69
N PRO A 820 -39.53 86.21 -42.87
CA PRO A 820 -40.36 86.27 -41.67
C PRO A 820 -41.85 86.09 -41.97
#